data_AF-A0A372JEE1-F1
#
_entry.id   AF-A0A372JEE1-F1
#
_cell.length_a   1.000
_cell.length_b   1.000
_cell.length_c   1.000
_cell.angle_alpha   90.00
_cell.angle_beta   90.00
_cell.angle_gamma   90.00
#
_symmetry.space_group_name_H-M   'P 1'
#
loop_
_entity.id
_entity.type
_entity.pdbx_description
1 polymer ?
#
loop_
_entity_poly.entity_id
_entity_poly.type
_entity_poly.pdbx_seq_one_letter_code
_entity_poly.pdbx_strand_id
1 'polypeptide(L)'
;MAAEVDPGGAFGTGAADRSRALEAEILGVGPFGRPAPHLAAAVCRAGGLGVLDLGTDRAAALAALADLTRWWRGAFGVRVQAGCGVRPDELPDQARTVLLDAVSAEETIGYTRGRRLLVEVVDAAEASAARAAGADGLIARGCEAGGRIGELTTFVLLQRLLGDPGTTLPVFAAGGIGPHTAAAAVAGGAAGVVLDVQLALVRECELPCDVADALRAMDGSETRVTGGHRIFARPDLPDFDLTGLAPAEANTRLGASGLHVKALPVGQDGFLAAALAHRYRTAGGVVQAVREHLGTHLRAALTARPLAPRDDTSDASDVSDAPGESGVAGPVYPVVQGPMTRVSDRSAFAAAVAQDGGLPFLALALMGGDEVRDLLAETADRLAGRPWGVGVLGFAPPELREAQIEAVLAARPPYALIAGGRPAQAAPLEDAGIATYLHVPSPGLLERFLGEGARRFVFEGLECGGHVGPRASFPLWEAQVQRLTDFTDRHPGTAAEMSVLFAGGVHDERSGAMVAALAGPLAARGVDVRVLMGTAYLFTHEAVAAGAIMPGFQQAALECAGTTLLETSPGHATRCARTPYVDAFEQARRGLEAAGTSRRRMWEQLEELNLGRLRIAAKGLRRGRGGGPLEPVGAGEQAREGMYMLGQVAALRSATTSVTALHEQVTAGAQRFLEARAAELGVVVPADAAIGAATSATSATPTTSGLTSGSEASGRRSASAPAPADVAIIGIGCVFPQAGDADEYWANIVRGVDSVTEVPASRWDPAVFYDPASRTGEKSPSKWGGFVPDVPFDAFAYGIPPNSLGSIEPTQLLALEVAARALRDAGYDERPFDRSRTAVVFGSEAGTELGTAYSVRALLPKYFGEVPPGVDGQLPRLTEDSAPGVLTNVIAGRIANRLDLGGANYTVDAACAASLAALDAACKELVTGAADMVLCGGADLHNGIYDYLLFSSVHALSRQGRCATFDASADGIALGEGVACVVLKRLADAERDGDRVYAVVKAVAGSSDGRSLGLTAPRVQGQRLALERAYERAGVHPSRVGLVEAHGTGTEVGDRTELATLTETFTEAGAAPGSVTLGSVKSQIGHTKCAAGLAGLIKTAYALHTGVLPGTLHLTEPNKAWDGTSSPFAFGRAARPWAAAPGERFAGLSGFGFGGSNFHAVLAGYDGAPEPVSGLAAWPAELLLVRGADRDAARTALDRLAALADVPGARLRDLARTLAEPN
;
A
#
# COMPACT_ATOMS: atom_id res chain seq x y z
N MET A 1 -54.03 -8.89 44.12
CA MET A 1 -53.24 -10.14 44.22
C MET A 1 -51.92 -9.84 43.53
N ALA A 2 -50.96 -9.24 44.25
CA ALA A 2 -49.79 -9.90 44.87
C ALA A 2 -49.00 -10.70 43.82
N ALA A 3 -47.75 -10.39 43.45
CA ALA A 3 -46.54 -10.10 44.25
C ALA A 3 -45.58 -9.23 43.39
N GLU A 4 -45.00 -8.14 43.90
CA GLU A 4 -43.78 -8.02 44.73
C GLU A 4 -42.47 -7.96 43.92
N VAL A 5 -41.67 -6.95 44.26
CA VAL A 5 -40.42 -6.49 43.64
C VAL A 5 -39.24 -7.12 44.38
N ASP A 6 -38.21 -7.59 43.67
CA ASP A 6 -36.87 -7.82 44.21
C ASP A 6 -35.80 -7.21 43.26
N PRO A 7 -35.00 -6.22 43.70
CA PRO A 7 -33.92 -5.61 42.94
C PRO A 7 -32.59 -6.30 43.28
N GLY A 8 -32.16 -7.26 42.45
CA GLY A 8 -30.93 -8.00 42.69
C GLY A 8 -30.34 -8.58 41.41
N GLY A 9 -29.68 -7.74 40.61
CA GLY A 9 -28.93 -8.15 39.43
C GLY A 9 -27.59 -7.44 39.41
N ALA A 10 -26.68 -7.89 40.27
CA ALA A 10 -25.28 -7.48 40.26
C ALA A 10 -24.70 -7.63 38.84
N PHE A 11 -23.91 -6.64 38.43
CA PHE A 11 -23.07 -6.69 37.23
C PHE A 11 -22.25 -7.99 37.25
N GLY A 12 -22.70 -8.97 36.48
CA GLY A 12 -21.89 -10.11 36.12
C GLY A 12 -20.68 -9.57 35.37
N THR A 13 -19.54 -9.58 36.05
CA THR A 13 -18.23 -9.52 35.41
C THR A 13 -18.21 -10.61 34.33
N GLY A 14 -18.34 -10.19 33.08
CA GLY A 14 -18.28 -11.07 31.93
C GLY A 14 -16.90 -11.69 31.79
N ALA A 15 -16.68 -12.79 32.52
CA ALA A 15 -15.77 -13.83 32.11
C ALA A 15 -16.43 -14.55 30.92
N ALA A 16 -16.39 -13.91 29.75
CA ALA A 16 -16.79 -14.48 28.49
C ALA A 16 -15.57 -14.48 27.55
N ASP A 17 -15.20 -15.69 27.13
CA ASP A 17 -14.35 -16.02 26.00
C ASP A 17 -12.82 -15.81 26.13
N ARG A 18 -12.16 -16.67 26.92
CA ARG A 18 -10.69 -16.85 26.91
C ARG A 18 -10.18 -17.74 25.75
N SER A 19 -10.92 -17.83 24.64
CA SER A 19 -10.57 -18.64 23.46
C SER A 19 -10.26 -17.81 22.21
N ARG A 20 -10.34 -16.47 22.26
CA ARG A 20 -9.91 -15.61 21.14
C ARG A 20 -8.45 -15.21 21.31
N ALA A 21 -7.64 -15.43 20.28
CA ALA A 21 -6.29 -14.88 20.18
C ALA A 21 -6.34 -13.35 20.40
N LEU A 22 -5.40 -12.81 21.18
CA LEU A 22 -5.29 -11.37 21.36
C LEU A 22 -4.86 -10.76 20.01
N GLU A 23 -5.71 -9.97 19.38
CA GLU A 23 -5.32 -9.25 18.16
C GLU A 23 -4.75 -7.89 18.54
N ALA A 24 -3.56 -7.55 18.05
CA ALA A 24 -2.98 -6.23 18.27
C ALA A 24 -3.85 -5.16 17.59
N GLU A 25 -4.26 -4.16 18.37
CA GLU A 25 -5.16 -3.11 17.91
C GLU A 25 -4.37 -1.95 17.27
N ILE A 26 -4.81 -1.46 16.11
CA ILE A 26 -4.18 -0.34 15.40
C ILE A 26 -5.14 0.84 15.47
N LEU A 27 -4.73 1.91 16.12
CA LEU A 27 -5.49 3.14 16.24
C LEU A 27 -5.02 4.13 15.18
N GLY A 28 -5.91 4.54 14.28
CA GLY A 28 -5.62 5.57 13.28
C GLY A 28 -6.26 6.89 13.67
N VAL A 29 -5.45 7.89 14.05
CA VAL A 29 -5.91 9.19 14.57
C VAL A 29 -5.70 10.26 13.50
N GLY A 30 -6.71 11.12 13.30
CA GLY A 30 -6.57 12.31 12.45
C GLY A 30 -5.40 13.20 12.92
N PRO A 31 -4.45 13.58 12.04
CA PRO A 31 -3.26 14.30 12.47
C PRO A 31 -3.52 15.79 12.75
N PHE A 32 -2.63 16.38 13.57
CA PHE A 32 -2.53 17.82 13.80
C PHE A 32 -3.76 18.51 14.40
N GLY A 33 -4.61 17.78 15.14
CA GLY A 33 -5.79 18.36 15.80
C GLY A 33 -6.87 18.83 14.83
N ARG A 34 -6.91 18.27 13.62
CA ARG A 34 -7.93 18.55 12.60
C ARG A 34 -8.90 17.37 12.48
N PRO A 35 -10.22 17.60 12.58
CA PRO A 35 -11.21 16.55 12.32
C PRO A 35 -11.11 16.02 10.87
N ALA A 36 -10.88 14.70 10.75
CA ALA A 36 -10.76 13.99 9.48
C ALA A 36 -11.69 12.76 9.45
N PRO A 37 -13.00 12.95 9.20
CA PRO A 37 -13.99 11.87 9.27
C PRO A 37 -13.79 10.78 8.20
N HIS A 38 -13.31 11.15 7.01
CA HIS A 38 -12.99 10.18 5.96
C HIS A 38 -11.86 9.23 6.38
N LEU A 39 -10.81 9.77 7.00
CA LEU A 39 -9.68 9.01 7.52
C LEU A 39 -10.14 8.02 8.59
N ALA A 40 -10.93 8.49 9.57
CA ALA A 40 -11.46 7.63 10.63
C ALA A 40 -12.33 6.50 10.06
N ALA A 41 -13.19 6.79 9.08
CA ALA A 41 -14.00 5.77 8.42
C ALA A 41 -13.14 4.74 7.66
N ALA A 42 -12.12 5.19 6.93
CA ALA A 42 -11.21 4.31 6.18
C ALA A 42 -10.43 3.36 7.10
N VAL A 43 -9.93 3.86 8.24
CA VAL A 43 -9.27 3.05 9.27
C VAL A 43 -10.23 1.99 9.82
N CYS A 44 -11.48 2.35 10.12
CA CYS A 44 -12.49 1.41 10.62
C CYS A 44 -12.79 0.30 9.60
N ARG A 45 -12.95 0.64 8.31
CA ARG A 45 -13.18 -0.34 7.23
C ARG A 45 -12.00 -1.30 7.05
N ALA A 46 -10.78 -0.84 7.33
CA ALA A 46 -9.56 -1.64 7.29
C ALA A 46 -9.34 -2.53 8.53
N GLY A 47 -10.30 -2.55 9.47
CA GLY A 47 -10.21 -3.33 10.70
C GLY A 47 -9.32 -2.70 11.78
N GLY A 48 -8.97 -1.42 11.66
CA GLY A 48 -8.39 -0.63 12.76
C GLY A 48 -9.47 0.11 13.57
N LEU A 49 -9.08 0.72 14.68
CA LEU A 49 -9.93 1.68 15.39
C LEU A 49 -9.68 3.07 14.79
N GLY A 50 -10.61 3.54 13.97
CA GLY A 50 -10.58 4.91 13.45
C GLY A 50 -10.94 5.90 14.55
N VAL A 51 -10.05 6.87 14.79
CA VAL A 51 -10.20 7.88 15.83
C VAL A 51 -10.32 9.26 15.19
N LEU A 52 -11.47 9.90 15.39
CA LEU A 52 -11.69 11.27 14.98
C LEU A 52 -11.10 12.24 16.03
N ASP A 53 -10.06 12.99 15.66
CA ASP A 53 -9.56 14.07 16.49
C ASP A 53 -10.52 15.27 16.42
N LEU A 54 -11.11 15.65 17.56
CA LEU A 54 -12.10 16.71 17.61
C LEU A 54 -11.46 18.10 17.53
N GLY A 55 -10.16 18.23 17.82
CA GLY A 55 -9.48 19.53 17.87
C GLY A 55 -10.13 20.51 18.85
N THR A 56 -9.85 21.80 18.64
CA THR A 56 -10.33 22.91 19.48
C THR A 56 -11.55 23.65 18.91
N ASP A 57 -11.86 23.49 17.63
CA ASP A 57 -13.04 24.09 16.99
C ASP A 57 -14.27 23.18 17.13
N ARG A 58 -15.17 23.54 18.05
CA ARG A 58 -16.41 22.81 18.32
C ARG A 58 -17.30 22.65 17.08
N ALA A 59 -17.41 23.66 16.23
CA ALA A 59 -18.31 23.61 15.08
C ALA A 59 -17.79 22.62 14.03
N ALA A 60 -16.49 22.67 13.74
CA ALA A 60 -15.85 21.72 12.85
C ALA A 60 -15.93 20.28 13.40
N ALA A 61 -15.73 20.10 14.71
CA ALA A 61 -15.82 18.81 15.37
C ALA A 61 -17.21 18.16 15.26
N LEU A 62 -18.28 18.91 15.54
CA LEU A 62 -19.65 18.41 15.46
C LEU A 62 -20.06 18.06 14.02
N ALA A 63 -19.64 18.86 13.04
CA ALA A 63 -19.87 18.55 11.63
C ALA A 63 -19.17 17.25 11.22
N ALA A 64 -17.91 17.07 11.61
CA ALA A 64 -17.16 15.86 11.32
C ALA A 64 -17.73 14.61 12.02
N LEU A 65 -18.24 14.74 13.24
CA LEU A 65 -18.95 13.66 13.93
C LEU A 65 -20.21 13.23 13.16
N ALA A 66 -21.03 14.19 12.72
CA ALA A 66 -22.22 13.91 11.91
C ALA A 66 -21.84 13.19 10.60
N ASP A 67 -20.80 13.65 9.91
CA ASP A 67 -20.30 13.01 8.70
C ASP A 67 -19.82 11.57 8.94
N LEU A 68 -19.03 11.35 9.99
CA LEU A 68 -18.53 10.01 10.33
C LEU A 68 -19.68 9.04 10.66
N THR A 69 -20.67 9.47 11.46
CA THR A 69 -21.84 8.64 11.80
C THR A 69 -22.68 8.25 10.57
N ARG A 70 -22.70 9.11 9.55
CA ARG A 70 -23.36 8.84 8.26
C ARG A 70 -22.59 7.83 7.43
N TRP A 71 -21.26 7.87 7.43
CA TRP A 71 -20.41 7.02 6.58
C TRP A 71 -19.99 5.69 7.20
N TRP A 72 -20.04 5.59 8.53
CA TRP A 72 -19.68 4.40 9.28
C TRP A 72 -20.74 4.08 10.33
N ARG A 73 -21.37 2.91 10.20
CA ARG A 73 -22.40 2.46 11.13
C ARG A 73 -21.84 1.76 12.38
N GLY A 74 -20.58 1.34 12.35
CA GLY A 74 -19.92 0.63 13.44
C GLY A 74 -19.42 1.56 14.55
N ALA A 75 -18.72 0.98 15.53
CA ALA A 75 -18.06 1.74 16.59
C ALA A 75 -16.80 2.44 16.07
N PHE A 76 -16.51 3.63 16.61
CA PHE A 76 -15.29 4.39 16.33
C PHE A 76 -14.79 5.09 17.60
N GLY A 77 -13.57 5.65 17.54
CA GLY A 77 -12.98 6.42 18.63
C GLY A 77 -13.02 7.93 18.39
N VAL A 78 -12.93 8.71 19.45
CA VAL A 78 -12.72 10.17 19.37
C VAL A 78 -11.53 10.57 20.22
N ARG A 79 -10.74 11.54 19.76
CA ARG A 79 -9.70 12.18 20.57
C ARG A 79 -10.20 13.54 21.03
N VAL A 80 -10.26 13.74 22.34
CA VAL A 80 -10.65 14.98 23.00
C VAL A 80 -9.39 15.62 23.54
N GLN A 81 -8.97 16.70 22.90
CA GLN A 81 -7.79 17.46 23.31
C GLN A 81 -8.14 18.45 24.43
N ALA A 82 -7.16 18.84 25.24
CA ALA A 82 -7.32 19.93 26.19
C ALA A 82 -7.77 21.20 25.46
N GLY A 83 -8.86 21.82 25.94
CA GLY A 83 -9.50 22.95 25.28
C GLY A 83 -10.54 22.59 24.21
N CYS A 84 -10.89 21.31 24.04
CA CYS A 84 -11.99 20.89 23.15
C CYS A 84 -13.34 21.42 23.65
N GLY A 85 -14.12 22.05 22.76
CA GLY A 85 -15.42 22.61 23.10
C GLY A 85 -16.62 21.65 22.97
N VAL A 86 -16.43 20.44 22.43
CA VAL A 86 -17.49 19.41 22.34
C VAL A 86 -17.76 18.88 23.75
N ARG A 87 -19.02 18.68 24.13
CA ARG A 87 -19.37 18.14 25.46
C ARG A 87 -19.63 16.63 25.42
N PRO A 88 -19.50 15.90 26.54
CA PRO A 88 -19.69 14.44 26.57
C PRO A 88 -21.07 13.94 26.12
N ASP A 89 -22.12 14.73 26.35
CA ASP A 89 -23.50 14.46 25.93
C ASP A 89 -23.73 14.69 24.42
N GLU A 90 -22.78 15.32 23.74
CA GLU A 90 -22.83 15.59 22.29
C GLU A 90 -22.13 14.49 21.48
N LEU A 91 -21.44 13.55 22.14
CA LEU A 91 -20.84 12.41 21.48
C LEU A 91 -21.90 11.36 21.13
N PRO A 92 -21.91 10.84 19.88
CA PRO A 92 -22.85 9.80 19.48
C PRO A 92 -22.58 8.47 20.19
N ASP A 93 -23.57 7.57 20.23
CA ASP A 93 -23.45 6.24 20.84
C ASP A 93 -22.41 5.34 20.15
N GLN A 94 -22.10 5.63 18.88
CA GLN A 94 -21.08 4.95 18.09
C GLN A 94 -19.65 5.30 18.53
N ALA A 95 -19.44 6.47 19.16
CA ALA A 95 -18.16 6.88 19.72
C ALA A 95 -17.90 6.11 21.03
N ARG A 96 -17.44 4.87 20.90
CA ARG A 96 -17.28 3.92 22.03
C ARG A 96 -15.92 4.02 22.71
N THR A 97 -14.94 4.65 22.07
CA THR A 97 -13.60 4.86 22.65
C THR A 97 -13.29 6.35 22.69
N VAL A 98 -12.74 6.84 23.81
CA VAL A 98 -12.32 8.23 23.99
C VAL A 98 -10.83 8.27 24.32
N LEU A 99 -10.07 9.06 23.57
CA LEU A 99 -8.66 9.34 23.80
C LEU A 99 -8.54 10.74 24.43
N LEU A 100 -7.88 10.85 25.58
CA LEU A 100 -7.58 12.13 26.23
C LEU A 100 -6.08 12.44 26.11
N ASP A 101 -5.74 13.67 25.73
CA ASP A 101 -4.35 14.11 25.57
C ASP A 101 -3.73 14.70 26.85
N ALA A 102 -4.52 14.99 27.89
CA ALA A 102 -4.07 15.45 29.20
C ALA A 102 -5.09 15.08 30.29
N VAL A 103 -4.61 14.85 31.53
CA VAL A 103 -5.45 14.47 32.67
C VAL A 103 -5.70 15.68 33.55
N SER A 104 -6.92 16.22 33.51
CA SER A 104 -7.51 16.85 34.70
C SER A 104 -8.62 15.92 35.21
N ALA A 105 -8.57 15.54 36.49
CA ALA A 105 -9.49 14.55 37.06
C ALA A 105 -10.98 14.96 36.94
N GLU A 106 -11.25 16.25 36.81
CA GLU A 106 -12.59 16.83 36.67
C GLU A 106 -13.15 16.68 35.24
N GLU A 107 -12.32 16.73 34.19
CA GLU A 107 -12.74 16.54 32.79
C GLU A 107 -12.97 15.06 32.44
N THR A 108 -12.22 14.15 33.07
CA THR A 108 -12.25 12.71 32.80
C THR A 108 -13.60 12.06 33.11
N ILE A 109 -14.32 12.51 34.14
CA ILE A 109 -15.57 11.87 34.61
C ILE A 109 -16.74 12.07 33.62
N GLY A 110 -16.73 13.14 32.83
CA GLY A 110 -17.83 13.44 31.89
C GLY A 110 -17.91 12.44 30.73
N TYR A 111 -16.75 12.01 30.22
CA TYR A 111 -16.64 11.21 29.00
C TYR A 111 -16.73 9.69 29.20
N THR A 112 -16.75 9.22 30.45
CA THR A 112 -16.68 7.79 30.84
C THR A 112 -18.03 7.06 30.93
N ARG A 113 -19.15 7.66 30.49
CA ARG A 113 -20.50 7.06 30.53
C ARG A 113 -20.64 5.83 29.58
N GLY A 114 -20.03 4.70 29.93
CA GLY A 114 -20.11 3.44 29.17
C GLY A 114 -19.19 3.38 27.94
N ARG A 115 -18.15 4.23 27.90
CA ARG A 115 -17.16 4.29 26.82
C ARG A 115 -15.79 3.87 27.35
N ARG A 116 -14.97 3.25 26.50
CA ARG A 116 -13.58 2.89 26.80
C ARG A 116 -12.70 4.14 26.81
N LEU A 117 -11.97 4.38 27.89
CA LEU A 117 -11.10 5.54 28.06
C LEU A 117 -9.63 5.17 27.86
N LEU A 118 -8.98 5.78 26.88
CA LEU A 118 -7.54 5.71 26.66
C LEU A 118 -6.91 7.08 26.96
N VAL A 119 -5.79 7.09 27.68
CA VAL A 119 -5.14 8.35 28.08
C VAL A 119 -3.71 8.40 27.54
N GLU A 120 -3.37 9.49 26.83
CA GLU A 120 -2.00 9.75 26.39
C GLU A 120 -1.15 10.19 27.59
N VAL A 121 -0.02 9.49 27.78
CA VAL A 121 0.91 9.70 28.88
C VAL A 121 2.33 9.78 28.36
N VAL A 122 3.11 10.71 28.91
CA VAL A 122 4.50 10.92 28.48
C VAL A 122 5.53 10.49 29.52
N ASP A 123 5.08 10.11 30.73
CA ASP A 123 5.91 9.58 31.80
C ASP A 123 5.11 8.66 32.75
N ALA A 124 5.80 8.09 33.74
CA ALA A 124 5.20 7.17 34.71
C ALA A 124 4.28 7.86 35.74
N ALA A 125 4.45 9.16 35.97
CA ALA A 125 3.62 9.93 36.90
C ALA A 125 2.24 10.18 36.27
N GLU A 126 2.20 10.59 35.00
CA GLU A 126 0.97 10.71 34.21
C GLU A 126 0.26 9.37 34.07
N ALA A 127 0.98 8.27 33.85
CA ALA A 127 0.41 6.91 33.83
C ALA A 127 -0.27 6.54 35.15
N SER A 128 0.36 6.87 36.28
CA SER A 128 -0.22 6.65 37.61
C SER A 128 -1.46 7.51 37.84
N ALA A 129 -1.45 8.77 37.41
CA ALA A 129 -2.58 9.67 37.49
C ALA A 129 -3.76 9.21 36.60
N ALA A 130 -3.47 8.76 35.37
CA ALA A 130 -4.47 8.21 34.46
C ALA A 130 -5.16 6.96 35.03
N ARG A 131 -4.39 6.05 35.65
CA ARG A 131 -4.92 4.87 36.35
C ARG A 131 -5.81 5.27 37.52
N ALA A 132 -5.38 6.22 38.34
CA ALA A 132 -6.18 6.74 39.44
C ALA A 132 -7.48 7.43 38.97
N ALA A 133 -7.46 8.00 37.77
CA ALA A 133 -8.61 8.62 37.12
C ALA A 133 -9.54 7.62 36.39
N GLY A 134 -9.24 6.31 36.42
CA GLY A 134 -10.10 5.27 35.85
C GLY A 134 -9.90 5.02 34.35
N ALA A 135 -8.70 5.26 33.81
CA ALA A 135 -8.37 4.87 32.43
C ALA A 135 -8.50 3.35 32.20
N ASP A 136 -9.03 2.96 31.03
CA ASP A 136 -9.08 1.56 30.56
C ASP A 136 -7.81 1.16 29.79
N GLY A 137 -6.98 2.13 29.41
CA GLY A 137 -5.72 1.91 28.71
C GLY A 137 -4.86 3.17 28.63
N LEU A 138 -3.58 2.99 28.36
CA LEU A 138 -2.58 4.06 28.30
C LEU A 138 -1.99 4.14 26.88
N ILE A 139 -1.77 5.35 26.38
CA ILE A 139 -1.02 5.59 25.13
C ILE A 139 0.33 6.20 25.53
N ALA A 140 1.39 5.42 25.43
CA ALA A 140 2.76 5.83 25.70
C ALA A 140 3.27 6.68 24.52
N ARG A 141 3.26 8.01 24.69
CA ARG A 141 3.71 8.97 23.68
C ARG A 141 5.17 9.37 23.94
N GLY A 142 6.09 8.87 23.12
CA GLY A 142 7.53 9.11 23.28
C GLY A 142 7.98 10.51 22.83
N CYS A 143 9.20 10.88 23.23
CA CYS A 143 9.77 12.20 22.96
C CYS A 143 10.07 12.50 21.48
N GLU A 144 10.03 11.48 20.63
CA GLU A 144 10.14 11.58 19.18
C GLU A 144 8.82 11.91 18.48
N ALA A 145 7.67 11.76 19.15
CA ALA A 145 6.35 12.06 18.59
C ALA A 145 6.14 13.56 18.41
N GLY A 146 5.18 13.95 17.55
CA GLY A 146 4.74 15.33 17.40
C GLY A 146 3.82 15.78 18.54
N GLY A 147 3.85 17.06 18.89
CA GLY A 147 3.00 17.64 19.93
C GLY A 147 3.58 17.43 21.34
N ARG A 148 2.71 17.24 22.34
CA ARG A 148 3.10 17.10 23.75
C ARG A 148 3.97 15.86 23.97
N ILE A 149 5.11 16.05 24.62
CA ILE A 149 6.10 15.01 24.84
C ILE A 149 6.73 15.07 26.24
N GLY A 150 7.30 13.94 26.65
CA GLY A 150 8.15 13.81 27.83
C GLY A 150 9.61 13.66 27.43
N GLU A 151 10.41 13.05 28.31
CA GLU A 151 11.85 12.89 28.08
C GLU A 151 12.23 11.56 27.44
N LEU A 152 11.47 10.50 27.74
CA LEU A 152 11.77 9.13 27.30
C LEU A 152 11.33 8.93 25.85
N THR A 153 12.13 8.19 25.07
CA THR A 153 11.71 7.72 23.74
C THR A 153 10.56 6.72 23.87
N THR A 154 9.76 6.50 22.81
CA THR A 154 8.67 5.50 22.85
C THR A 154 9.22 4.13 23.21
N PHE A 155 10.40 3.79 22.68
CA PHE A 155 11.09 2.54 22.98
C PHE A 155 11.36 2.36 24.48
N VAL A 156 11.81 3.41 25.18
CA VAL A 156 12.14 3.35 26.62
C VAL A 156 10.91 3.57 27.50
N LEU A 157 10.00 4.46 27.12
CA LEU A 157 8.78 4.74 27.86
C LEU A 157 7.88 3.49 27.93
N LEU A 158 7.75 2.78 26.81
CA LEU A 158 6.99 1.53 26.77
C LEU A 158 7.56 0.49 27.73
N GLN A 159 8.89 0.35 27.79
CA GLN A 159 9.58 -0.52 28.75
C GLN A 159 9.31 -0.07 30.20
N ARG A 160 9.39 1.23 30.48
CA ARG A 160 9.12 1.79 31.82
C ARG A 160 7.72 1.46 32.31
N LEU A 161 6.71 1.67 31.47
CA LEU A 161 5.31 1.49 31.84
C LEU A 161 4.94 0.01 31.99
N LEU A 162 5.38 -0.83 31.06
CA LEU A 162 5.11 -2.28 31.11
C LEU A 162 5.98 -3.03 32.14
N GLY A 163 7.07 -2.42 32.59
CA GLY A 163 7.90 -2.93 33.68
C GLY A 163 7.40 -2.57 35.08
N ASP A 164 6.46 -1.63 35.21
CA ASP A 164 5.83 -1.29 36.48
C ASP A 164 4.79 -2.38 36.86
N PRO A 165 4.99 -3.13 37.96
CA PRO A 165 4.02 -4.14 38.42
C PRO A 165 2.62 -3.57 38.70
N GLY A 166 2.51 -2.26 38.94
CA GLY A 166 1.22 -1.58 39.12
C GLY A 166 0.44 -1.37 37.81
N THR A 167 1.07 -1.54 36.64
CA THR A 167 0.42 -1.31 35.34
C THR A 167 -0.22 -2.60 34.84
N THR A 168 -1.52 -2.75 35.10
CA THR A 168 -2.34 -3.85 34.56
C THR A 168 -3.14 -3.48 33.32
N LEU A 169 -3.10 -2.20 32.94
CA LEU A 169 -3.83 -1.66 31.79
C LEU A 169 -3.11 -1.97 30.47
N PRO A 170 -3.84 -2.16 29.36
CA PRO A 170 -3.24 -2.24 28.03
C PRO A 170 -2.50 -0.93 27.70
N VAL A 171 -1.26 -1.05 27.21
CA VAL A 171 -0.43 0.09 26.80
C VAL A 171 -0.25 0.08 25.29
N PHE A 172 -0.52 1.22 24.65
CA PHE A 172 -0.36 1.45 23.21
C PHE A 172 0.88 2.31 22.96
N ALA A 173 1.64 2.02 21.91
CA ALA A 173 2.82 2.82 21.56
C ALA A 173 2.46 3.93 20.56
N ALA A 174 2.92 5.16 20.81
CA ALA A 174 2.74 6.32 19.93
C ALA A 174 4.04 7.12 19.77
N GLY A 175 4.42 7.38 18.52
CA GLY A 175 5.69 8.01 18.15
C GLY A 175 6.71 7.01 17.60
N GLY A 176 7.30 7.33 16.46
CA GLY A 176 8.30 6.45 15.83
C GLY A 176 7.71 5.19 15.20
N ILE A 177 6.38 5.10 15.07
CA ILE A 177 5.70 3.88 14.62
C ILE A 177 5.60 3.84 13.09
N GLY A 178 6.16 2.79 12.50
CA GLY A 178 5.96 2.34 11.14
C GLY A 178 5.81 0.81 11.09
N PRO A 179 5.74 0.19 9.90
CA PRO A 179 5.57 -1.26 9.77
C PRO A 179 6.55 -2.11 10.59
N HIS A 180 7.82 -1.73 10.70
CA HIS A 180 8.83 -2.53 11.41
C HIS A 180 8.80 -2.34 12.94
N THR A 181 8.71 -1.09 13.37
CA THR A 181 8.67 -0.68 14.79
C THR A 181 7.34 -0.98 15.45
N ALA A 182 6.24 -1.06 14.69
CA ALA A 182 4.99 -1.59 15.22
C ALA A 182 5.16 -3.05 15.71
N ALA A 183 5.88 -3.88 14.94
CA ALA A 183 6.18 -5.25 15.33
C ALA A 183 7.07 -5.30 16.56
N ALA A 184 8.06 -4.40 16.63
CA ALA A 184 8.90 -4.23 17.81
C ALA A 184 8.06 -3.92 19.05
N ALA A 185 7.21 -2.88 19.01
CA ALA A 185 6.39 -2.45 20.14
C ALA A 185 5.46 -3.57 20.64
N VAL A 186 4.77 -4.27 19.72
CA VAL A 186 3.85 -5.37 20.04
C VAL A 186 4.60 -6.59 20.59
N ALA A 187 5.75 -6.95 20.01
CA ALA A 187 6.64 -7.99 20.54
C ALA A 187 7.11 -7.65 21.95
N GLY A 188 7.35 -6.37 22.22
CA GLY A 188 7.70 -5.85 23.53
C GLY A 188 6.54 -5.72 24.51
N GLY A 189 5.34 -6.19 24.17
CA GLY A 189 4.19 -6.25 25.08
C GLY A 189 3.17 -5.12 24.93
N ALA A 190 3.30 -4.23 23.94
CA ALA A 190 2.22 -3.29 23.64
C ALA A 190 0.95 -4.04 23.23
N ALA A 191 -0.21 -3.53 23.66
CA ALA A 191 -1.52 -4.01 23.25
C ALA A 191 -1.85 -3.62 21.80
N GLY A 192 -1.16 -2.61 21.28
CA GLY A 192 -1.39 -2.04 19.96
C GLY A 192 -0.51 -0.82 19.72
N VAL A 193 -0.75 -0.15 18.59
CA VAL A 193 -0.01 1.04 18.18
C VAL A 193 -0.92 2.14 17.68
N VAL A 194 -0.44 3.38 17.77
CA VAL A 194 -1.13 4.57 17.27
C VAL A 194 -0.41 5.08 16.03
N LEU A 195 -1.17 5.26 14.95
CA LEU A 195 -0.76 5.94 13.73
C LEU A 195 -1.44 7.31 13.71
N ASP A 196 -0.66 8.38 13.73
CA ASP A 196 -1.15 9.76 13.64
C ASP A 196 -0.53 10.48 12.44
N VAL A 197 0.66 11.06 12.58
CA VAL A 197 1.35 11.81 11.53
C VAL A 197 1.68 10.95 10.31
N GLN A 198 1.83 9.63 10.50
CA GLN A 198 2.01 8.65 9.42
C GLN A 198 0.87 8.69 8.39
N LEU A 199 -0.32 9.15 8.80
CA LEU A 199 -1.51 9.23 7.96
C LEU A 199 -1.69 10.63 7.34
N ALA A 200 -0.77 11.57 7.55
CA ALA A 200 -0.93 12.97 7.15
C ALA A 200 -1.01 13.22 5.63
N LEU A 201 -0.38 12.36 4.82
CA LEU A 201 -0.32 12.52 3.36
C LEU A 201 -1.16 11.49 2.60
N VAL A 202 -1.94 10.67 3.30
CA VAL A 202 -2.86 9.71 2.66
C VAL A 202 -4.04 10.45 2.04
N ARG A 203 -4.70 9.81 1.07
CA ARG A 203 -5.78 10.42 0.26
C ARG A 203 -6.91 11.02 1.09
N GLU A 204 -7.23 10.43 2.25
CA GLU A 204 -8.32 10.89 3.12
C GLU A 204 -7.97 12.14 3.95
N CYS A 205 -6.73 12.62 3.90
CA CYS A 205 -6.27 13.78 4.65
C CYS A 205 -5.96 14.96 3.71
N GLU A 206 -6.64 16.08 3.92
CA GLU A 206 -6.41 17.33 3.18
C GLU A 206 -5.56 18.28 4.01
N LEU A 207 -4.38 18.63 3.50
CA LEU A 207 -3.46 19.58 4.13
C LEU A 207 -3.14 20.74 3.18
N PRO A 208 -2.89 21.95 3.72
CA PRO A 208 -2.31 23.04 2.94
C PRO A 208 -1.01 22.63 2.23
N CYS A 209 -0.78 23.15 1.02
CA CYS A 209 0.36 22.74 0.18
C CYS A 209 1.71 22.95 0.89
N ASP A 210 1.89 24.05 1.62
CA ASP A 210 3.12 24.34 2.36
C ASP A 210 3.41 23.30 3.44
N VAL A 211 2.38 22.87 4.18
CA VAL A 211 2.48 21.78 5.17
C VAL A 211 2.77 20.45 4.49
N ALA A 212 2.04 20.12 3.42
CA ALA A 212 2.23 18.87 2.70
C ALA A 212 3.64 18.75 2.09
N ASP A 213 4.16 19.84 1.52
CA ASP A 213 5.49 19.90 0.93
C ASP A 213 6.59 19.79 1.99
N ALA A 214 6.40 20.40 3.16
CA ALA A 214 7.31 20.22 4.29
C ALA A 214 7.37 18.75 4.75
N LEU A 215 6.22 18.07 4.85
CA LEU A 215 6.17 16.65 5.22
C LEU A 215 6.78 15.73 4.14
N ARG A 216 6.68 16.09 2.85
CA ARG A 216 7.32 15.34 1.76
C ARG A 216 8.84 15.49 1.75
N ALA A 217 9.34 16.66 2.14
CA ALA A 217 10.76 16.98 2.09
C ALA A 217 11.52 16.57 3.36
N MET A 218 10.83 16.44 4.50
CA MET A 218 11.49 16.21 5.78
C MET A 218 12.10 14.81 5.88
N ASP A 219 13.22 14.71 6.60
CA ASP A 219 13.84 13.44 6.95
C ASP A 219 13.66 13.08 8.44
N GLY A 220 13.11 14.00 9.25
CA GLY A 220 12.91 13.87 10.70
C GLY A 220 13.88 14.71 11.54
N SER A 221 14.91 15.30 10.92
CA SER A 221 15.86 16.21 11.59
C SER A 221 15.31 17.63 11.77
N GLU A 222 14.27 18.00 11.03
CA GLU A 222 13.63 19.32 10.99
C GLU A 222 12.63 19.52 12.14
N THR A 223 12.95 19.01 13.34
CA THR A 223 12.10 19.15 14.52
C THR A 223 12.88 19.71 15.70
N ARG A 224 12.18 20.46 16.57
CA ARG A 224 12.73 20.96 17.84
C ARG A 224 11.71 20.83 18.96
N VAL A 225 12.17 20.92 20.20
CA VAL A 225 11.32 20.93 21.38
C VAL A 225 11.19 22.35 21.94
N THR A 226 9.97 22.81 22.21
CA THR A 226 9.65 24.09 22.83
C THR A 226 8.48 23.91 23.81
N GLY A 227 8.60 24.38 25.04
CA GLY A 227 7.55 24.26 26.06
C GLY A 227 6.99 22.83 26.25
N GLY A 228 7.83 21.80 26.18
CA GLY A 228 7.38 20.39 26.29
C GLY A 228 6.67 19.84 25.05
N HIS A 229 6.75 20.53 23.91
CA HIS A 229 6.14 20.11 22.66
C HIS A 229 7.18 19.99 21.54
N ARG A 230 7.13 18.91 20.77
CA ARG A 230 7.92 18.75 19.54
C ARG A 230 7.15 19.29 18.34
N ILE A 231 7.80 20.17 17.60
CA ILE A 231 7.23 20.86 16.43
C ILE A 231 8.19 20.87 15.26
N PHE A 232 7.66 21.09 14.05
CA PHE A 232 8.45 21.38 12.86
C PHE A 232 9.27 22.66 13.04
N ALA A 233 10.51 22.65 12.58
CA ALA A 233 11.39 23.80 12.67
C ALA A 233 12.31 23.92 11.45
N ARG A 234 12.37 25.14 10.90
CA ARG A 234 13.35 25.56 9.89
C ARG A 234 13.77 27.01 10.15
N PRO A 235 14.94 27.45 9.66
CA PRO A 235 15.43 28.81 9.88
C PRO A 235 14.50 29.94 9.38
N ASP A 236 13.65 29.67 8.39
CA ASP A 236 12.71 30.63 7.79
C ASP A 236 11.38 30.76 8.55
N LEU A 237 11.11 29.88 9.52
CA LEU A 237 9.84 29.85 10.25
C LEU A 237 9.88 30.71 11.53
N PRO A 238 8.72 31.22 12.00
CA PRO A 238 8.65 31.94 13.26
C PRO A 238 9.10 31.08 14.45
N ASP A 239 9.67 31.72 15.47
CA ASP A 239 9.93 31.06 16.74
C ASP A 239 8.64 31.01 17.58
N PHE A 240 7.96 29.87 17.53
CA PHE A 240 6.80 29.60 18.38
C PHE A 240 7.23 29.26 19.81
N ASP A 241 7.06 30.20 20.74
CA ASP A 241 7.26 29.95 22.17
C ASP A 241 5.99 29.37 22.80
N LEU A 242 6.12 28.15 23.32
CA LEU A 242 5.07 27.41 24.03
C LEU A 242 5.38 27.27 25.53
N THR A 243 6.45 27.93 26.01
CA THR A 243 6.93 27.77 27.38
C THR A 243 5.94 28.35 28.40
N GLY A 244 5.59 27.56 29.41
CA GLY A 244 4.71 27.97 30.51
C GLY A 244 3.23 28.10 30.14
N LEU A 245 2.83 27.74 28.92
CA LEU A 245 1.43 27.74 28.52
C LEU A 245 0.68 26.54 29.11
N ALA A 246 -0.58 26.74 29.49
CA ALA A 246 -1.46 25.64 29.85
C ALA A 246 -1.77 24.77 28.60
N PRO A 247 -2.06 23.46 28.75
CA PRO A 247 -2.29 22.55 27.61
C PRO A 247 -3.33 23.07 26.60
N ALA A 248 -4.46 23.59 27.10
CA ALA A 248 -5.50 24.17 26.24
C ALA A 248 -5.00 25.38 25.43
N GLU A 249 -4.19 26.26 26.04
CA GLU A 249 -3.62 27.41 25.35
C GLU A 249 -2.56 26.98 24.31
N ALA A 250 -1.71 26.02 24.66
CA ALA A 250 -0.72 25.46 23.74
C ALA A 250 -1.40 24.86 22.49
N ASN A 251 -2.47 24.08 22.68
CA ASN A 251 -3.25 23.47 21.59
C ASN A 251 -3.87 24.52 20.64
N THR A 252 -4.17 25.75 21.10
CA THR A 252 -4.62 26.82 20.19
C THR A 252 -3.55 27.28 19.21
N ARG A 253 -2.27 27.19 19.60
CA ARG A 253 -1.10 27.60 18.78
C ARG A 253 -0.56 26.48 17.89
N LEU A 254 -1.03 25.24 18.09
CA LEU A 254 -0.67 24.08 17.29
C LEU A 254 -1.67 23.83 16.16
N GLY A 255 -1.18 23.31 15.02
CA GLY A 255 -2.04 22.80 13.94
C GLY A 255 -1.41 22.87 12.56
N ALA A 256 -2.17 22.42 11.57
CA ALA A 256 -1.75 22.34 10.16
C ALA A 256 -2.42 23.39 9.25
N SER A 257 -2.75 24.58 9.78
CA SER A 257 -3.40 25.67 9.01
C SER A 257 -2.41 26.54 8.21
N GLY A 258 -1.13 26.14 8.13
CA GLY A 258 -0.05 26.86 7.47
C GLY A 258 1.16 27.06 8.39
N LEU A 259 2.38 26.90 7.86
CA LEU A 259 3.63 26.81 8.63
C LEU A 259 4.03 28.14 9.33
N HIS A 260 3.54 29.27 8.83
CA HIS A 260 3.79 30.59 9.44
C HIS A 260 2.69 31.04 10.41
N VAL A 261 1.57 30.29 10.49
CA VAL A 261 0.40 30.67 11.29
C VAL A 261 0.39 29.92 12.61
N LYS A 262 0.60 28.60 12.56
CA LYS A 262 0.63 27.73 13.73
C LYS A 262 1.88 26.87 13.72
N ALA A 263 2.33 26.48 14.89
CA ALA A 263 3.39 25.48 15.02
C ALA A 263 2.82 24.11 14.62
N LEU A 264 3.44 23.46 13.63
CA LEU A 264 3.04 22.13 13.18
C LEU A 264 3.53 21.06 14.19
N PRO A 265 2.65 20.31 14.88
CA PRO A 265 3.07 19.30 15.86
C PRO A 265 3.46 18.00 15.16
N VAL A 266 4.65 17.97 14.57
CA VAL A 266 5.22 16.81 13.86
C VAL A 266 6.45 16.27 14.58
N GLY A 267 6.57 14.94 14.62
CA GLY A 267 7.66 14.21 15.23
C GLY A 267 8.81 13.88 14.27
N GLN A 268 9.82 13.19 14.80
CA GLN A 268 10.95 12.67 14.00
C GLN A 268 10.50 11.59 13.00
N ASP A 269 9.30 11.07 13.17
CA ASP A 269 8.61 10.08 12.34
C ASP A 269 7.76 10.69 11.21
N GLY A 270 7.70 12.01 11.08
CA GLY A 270 6.91 12.68 10.04
C GLY A 270 7.29 12.28 8.60
N PHE A 271 8.55 11.88 8.35
CA PHE A 271 9.00 11.39 7.04
C PHE A 271 8.25 10.13 6.57
N LEU A 272 7.69 9.35 7.51
CA LEU A 272 6.92 8.15 7.20
C LEU A 272 5.64 8.49 6.44
N ALA A 273 5.06 9.68 6.65
CA ALA A 273 3.84 10.09 5.96
C ALA A 273 3.99 10.01 4.43
N ALA A 274 5.11 10.51 3.90
CA ALA A 274 5.37 10.51 2.47
C ALA A 274 5.62 9.10 1.93
N ALA A 275 6.43 8.32 2.63
CA ALA A 275 6.75 6.94 2.25
C ALA A 275 5.51 6.04 2.23
N LEU A 276 4.70 6.11 3.29
CA LEU A 276 3.50 5.30 3.46
C LEU A 276 2.38 5.75 2.51
N ALA A 277 2.17 7.05 2.33
CA ALA A 277 1.20 7.55 1.35
C ALA A 277 1.60 7.20 -0.09
N HIS A 278 2.88 7.28 -0.44
CA HIS A 278 3.35 6.88 -1.77
C HIS A 278 3.09 5.38 -2.04
N ARG A 279 3.37 4.52 -1.05
CA ARG A 279 3.27 3.06 -1.20
C ARG A 279 1.84 2.54 -1.07
N TYR A 280 1.07 3.03 -0.11
CA TYR A 280 -0.24 2.47 0.27
C TYR A 280 -1.43 3.39 -0.03
N ARG A 281 -1.18 4.66 -0.38
CA ARG A 281 -2.15 5.68 -0.86
C ARG A 281 -3.23 6.13 0.13
N THR A 282 -3.80 5.22 0.90
CA THR A 282 -4.98 5.42 1.75
C THR A 282 -4.68 5.09 3.20
N ALA A 283 -5.41 5.70 4.14
CA ALA A 283 -5.28 5.37 5.56
C ALA A 283 -5.58 3.89 5.83
N GLY A 284 -6.59 3.33 5.16
CA GLY A 284 -6.92 1.91 5.26
C GLY A 284 -5.79 0.99 4.76
N GLY A 285 -5.15 1.34 3.63
CA GLY A 285 -4.00 0.61 3.09
C GLY A 285 -2.80 0.62 4.03
N VAL A 286 -2.52 1.76 4.70
CA VAL A 286 -1.47 1.84 5.71
C VAL A 286 -1.77 0.94 6.91
N VAL A 287 -3.02 0.93 7.40
CA VAL A 287 -3.44 0.08 8.53
C VAL A 287 -3.30 -1.41 8.20
N GLN A 288 -3.75 -1.83 7.01
CA GLN A 288 -3.61 -3.21 6.55
C GLN A 288 -2.14 -3.61 6.41
N ALA A 289 -1.30 -2.72 5.87
CA ALA A 289 0.13 -2.96 5.76
C ALA A 289 0.77 -3.17 7.13
N VAL A 290 0.50 -2.30 8.10
CA VAL A 290 1.01 -2.47 9.47
C VAL A 290 0.55 -3.81 10.06
N ARG A 291 -0.74 -4.16 9.93
CA ARG A 291 -1.29 -5.44 10.42
C ARG A 291 -0.57 -6.65 9.80
N GLU A 292 -0.36 -6.63 8.49
CA GLU A 292 0.35 -7.69 7.77
C GLU A 292 1.82 -7.81 8.21
N HIS A 293 2.50 -6.68 8.38
CA HIS A 293 3.89 -6.65 8.79
C HIS A 293 4.07 -7.14 10.22
N LEU A 294 3.14 -6.83 11.15
CA LEU A 294 3.15 -7.40 12.51
C LEU A 294 3.27 -8.93 12.47
N GLY A 295 2.37 -9.61 11.74
CA GLY A 295 2.38 -11.06 11.64
C GLY A 295 3.62 -11.61 10.93
N THR A 296 4.12 -10.92 9.91
CA THR A 296 5.28 -11.37 9.11
C THR A 296 6.59 -11.19 9.86
N HIS A 297 6.78 -10.08 10.57
CA HIS A 297 7.96 -9.81 11.38
C HIS A 297 8.09 -10.80 12.54
N LEU A 298 6.99 -11.05 13.28
CA LEU A 298 7.00 -12.00 14.39
C LEU A 298 7.35 -13.40 13.90
N ARG A 299 6.75 -13.88 12.79
CA ARG A 299 7.11 -15.17 12.19
C ARG A 299 8.57 -15.22 11.76
N ALA A 300 9.06 -14.18 11.08
CA ALA A 300 10.45 -14.11 10.64
C ALA A 300 11.43 -14.16 11.82
N ALA A 301 11.15 -13.44 12.90
CA ALA A 301 11.98 -13.42 14.11
C ALA A 301 11.96 -14.78 14.86
N LEU A 302 10.82 -15.44 14.94
CA LEU A 302 10.71 -16.78 15.55
C LEU A 302 11.47 -17.85 14.77
N THR A 303 11.48 -17.75 13.44
CA THR A 303 12.18 -18.68 12.55
C THR A 303 13.68 -18.39 12.51
N ALA A 304 14.07 -17.14 12.26
CA ALA A 304 15.47 -16.75 12.07
C ALA A 304 16.24 -16.64 13.40
N ARG A 305 15.54 -16.42 14.52
CA ARG A 305 16.10 -16.31 15.88
C ARG A 305 17.34 -15.41 15.93
N PRO A 306 17.25 -14.15 15.48
CA PRO A 306 18.42 -13.30 15.23
C PRO A 306 19.35 -13.09 16.44
N LEU A 307 18.78 -13.12 17.65
CA LEU A 307 19.52 -12.91 18.90
C LEU A 307 19.75 -14.20 19.70
N ALA A 308 19.44 -15.38 19.15
CA ALA A 308 19.73 -16.63 19.85
C ALA A 308 21.24 -16.84 20.02
N PRO A 309 21.68 -17.50 21.11
CA PRO A 309 23.07 -17.90 21.27
C PRO A 309 23.50 -18.83 20.13
N ARG A 310 24.73 -18.69 19.67
CA ARG A 310 25.30 -19.46 18.55
C ARG A 310 26.16 -20.60 19.11
N ASP A 311 26.02 -21.79 18.52
CA ASP A 311 26.90 -22.93 18.78
C ASP A 311 28.24 -22.69 18.09
N ASP A 312 29.34 -22.97 18.80
CA ASP A 312 30.75 -22.71 18.42
C ASP A 312 31.26 -23.59 17.24
N THR A 313 30.41 -23.89 16.25
CA THR A 313 30.74 -24.78 15.13
C THR A 313 30.40 -24.24 13.74
N SER A 314 29.93 -23.00 13.60
CA SER A 314 29.68 -22.41 12.28
C SER A 314 30.06 -20.93 12.22
N ASP A 315 30.85 -20.59 11.20
CA ASP A 315 31.23 -19.25 10.72
C ASP A 315 32.50 -18.59 11.30
N ALA A 316 33.53 -19.39 11.56
CA ALA A 316 34.93 -18.96 11.43
C ALA A 316 35.58 -19.45 10.11
N SER A 317 34.81 -19.93 9.14
CA SER A 317 35.32 -20.67 7.97
C SER A 317 35.19 -20.00 6.59
N ASP A 318 34.75 -18.73 6.49
CA ASP A 318 34.74 -18.01 5.20
C ASP A 318 35.86 -16.96 5.04
N VAL A 319 36.91 -17.05 5.87
CA VAL A 319 38.23 -16.48 5.55
C VAL A 319 39.30 -17.53 5.81
N SER A 320 40.02 -17.89 4.76
CA SER A 320 41.01 -18.96 4.70
C SER A 320 42.23 -18.77 5.62
N ASP A 321 42.70 -19.91 6.15
CA ASP A 321 44.05 -20.27 6.64
C ASP A 321 44.45 -20.08 8.12
N ALA A 322 44.39 -21.21 8.85
CA ALA A 322 45.43 -21.84 9.69
C ALA A 322 45.10 -22.12 11.18
N PRO A 323 45.62 -23.22 11.78
CA PRO A 323 44.97 -23.98 12.85
C PRO A 323 45.57 -23.77 14.25
N GLY A 324 44.78 -24.02 15.30
CA GLY A 324 45.28 -24.10 16.67
C GLY A 324 44.25 -24.62 17.68
N GLU A 325 44.50 -25.81 18.20
CA GLU A 325 43.77 -26.48 19.27
C GLU A 325 43.74 -25.64 20.56
N SER A 326 42.55 -25.21 21.01
CA SER A 326 42.24 -25.10 22.44
C SER A 326 40.72 -24.98 22.65
N GLY A 327 40.13 -26.01 23.27
CA GLY A 327 38.71 -26.05 23.57
C GLY A 327 38.33 -25.07 24.67
N VAL A 328 37.36 -24.20 24.38
CA VAL A 328 36.51 -23.55 25.39
C VAL A 328 35.09 -23.47 24.81
N ALA A 329 34.32 -24.55 24.97
CA ALA A 329 32.95 -24.64 24.47
C ALA A 329 31.97 -23.95 25.45
N GLY A 330 31.51 -22.75 25.07
CA GLY A 330 30.39 -22.04 25.69
C GLY A 330 29.60 -21.27 24.61
N PRO A 331 28.31 -20.95 24.84
CA PRO A 331 27.49 -20.28 23.83
C PRO A 331 28.03 -18.88 23.51
N VAL A 332 28.15 -18.55 22.22
CA VAL A 332 28.56 -17.21 21.76
C VAL A 332 27.31 -16.37 21.54
N TYR A 333 27.17 -15.28 22.29
CA TYR A 333 26.01 -14.40 22.21
C TYR A 333 26.20 -13.34 21.12
N PRO A 334 25.15 -12.98 20.35
CA PRO A 334 25.17 -11.86 19.39
C PRO A 334 25.08 -10.49 20.12
N VAL A 335 25.89 -10.32 21.15
CA VAL A 335 25.89 -9.19 22.07
C VAL A 335 27.26 -8.51 22.05
N VAL A 336 27.26 -7.20 21.86
CA VAL A 336 28.46 -6.37 21.80
C VAL A 336 28.50 -5.44 23.01
N GLN A 337 29.58 -5.50 23.79
CA GLN A 337 29.92 -4.42 24.71
C GLN A 337 30.55 -3.30 23.90
N GLY A 338 29.80 -2.23 23.66
CA GLY A 338 30.24 -1.11 22.82
C GLY A 338 31.35 -0.27 23.46
N PRO A 339 32.24 0.38 22.68
CA PRO A 339 33.38 1.11 23.22
C PRO A 339 32.93 2.33 24.05
N MET A 340 33.10 2.26 25.38
CA MET A 340 32.77 3.35 26.28
C MET A 340 34.04 4.05 26.78
N THR A 341 34.19 5.33 26.41
CA THR A 341 35.38 6.13 26.78
C THR A 341 35.61 6.10 28.29
N ARG A 342 36.83 5.75 28.72
CA ARG A 342 37.22 5.62 30.15
C ARG A 342 36.49 4.56 30.97
N VAL A 343 35.68 3.73 30.34
CA VAL A 343 35.05 2.54 30.96
C VAL A 343 35.65 1.29 30.35
N SER A 344 35.58 1.17 29.03
CA SER A 344 36.09 0.03 28.26
C SER A 344 37.55 0.22 27.87
N ASP A 345 38.38 0.76 28.77
CA ASP A 345 39.81 1.01 28.56
C ASP A 345 40.70 0.05 29.37
N ARG A 346 40.15 -1.12 29.74
CA ARG A 346 40.82 -2.14 30.56
C ARG A 346 40.70 -3.52 29.93
N SER A 347 41.83 -4.15 29.65
CA SER A 347 41.94 -5.55 29.18
C SER A 347 41.17 -6.53 30.09
N ALA A 348 41.21 -6.32 31.40
CA ALA A 348 40.55 -7.17 32.40
C ALA A 348 39.03 -7.22 32.22
N PHE A 349 38.42 -6.08 31.86
CA PHE A 349 36.98 -6.02 31.64
C PHE A 349 36.59 -6.64 30.30
N ALA A 350 37.40 -6.40 29.26
CA ALA A 350 37.24 -7.07 27.98
C ALA A 350 37.31 -8.61 28.13
N ALA A 351 38.25 -9.11 28.94
CA ALA A 351 38.36 -10.55 29.22
C ALA A 351 37.13 -11.10 29.96
N ALA A 352 36.56 -10.36 30.92
CA ALA A 352 35.33 -10.78 31.61
C ALA A 352 34.13 -10.86 30.64
N VAL A 353 34.00 -9.90 29.73
CA VAL A 353 32.94 -9.91 28.71
C VAL A 353 33.10 -11.07 27.73
N ALA A 354 34.32 -11.32 27.24
CA ALA A 354 34.62 -12.42 26.32
C ALA A 354 34.47 -13.79 26.98
N GLN A 355 34.80 -13.91 28.27
CA GLN A 355 34.62 -15.14 29.04
C GLN A 355 33.16 -15.57 29.12
N ASP A 356 32.25 -14.61 29.17
CA ASP A 356 30.81 -14.83 29.28
C ASP A 356 30.11 -14.75 27.90
N GLY A 357 30.87 -14.94 26.81
CA GLY A 357 30.36 -15.13 25.46
C GLY A 357 29.96 -13.86 24.69
N GLY A 358 30.22 -12.66 25.23
CA GLY A 358 29.98 -11.39 24.54
C GLY A 358 31.20 -10.92 23.74
N LEU A 359 31.01 -9.97 22.81
CA LEU A 359 32.08 -9.35 22.04
C LEU A 359 32.52 -8.01 22.67
N PRO A 360 33.69 -7.93 23.32
CA PRO A 360 34.17 -6.70 23.92
C PRO A 360 34.80 -5.75 22.91
N PHE A 361 34.48 -4.45 23.01
CA PHE A 361 35.20 -3.38 22.31
C PHE A 361 35.95 -2.49 23.30
N LEU A 362 37.26 -2.33 23.07
CA LEU A 362 38.09 -1.38 23.78
C LEU A 362 37.89 0.04 23.24
N ALA A 363 37.76 1.03 24.11
CA ALA A 363 37.65 2.44 23.71
C ALA A 363 39.01 3.12 23.71
N LEU A 364 39.60 3.36 22.54
CA LEU A 364 40.89 4.07 22.42
C LEU A 364 40.75 5.56 22.75
N ALA A 365 39.60 6.15 22.42
CA ALA A 365 39.29 7.55 22.67
C ALA A 365 40.44 8.49 22.22
N LEU A 366 41.04 9.22 23.16
CA LEU A 366 42.15 10.15 22.93
C LEU A 366 43.49 9.63 23.49
N MET A 367 43.68 8.31 23.59
CA MET A 367 44.95 7.69 24.00
C MET A 367 46.03 7.87 22.92
N GLY A 368 47.27 8.08 23.34
CA GLY A 368 48.43 8.17 22.43
C GLY A 368 48.82 6.81 21.84
N GLY A 369 49.57 6.80 20.74
CA GLY A 369 49.93 5.56 20.02
C GLY A 369 50.66 4.51 20.87
N ASP A 370 51.57 4.93 21.76
CA ASP A 370 52.26 4.01 22.69
C ASP A 370 51.30 3.39 23.71
N GLU A 371 50.44 4.20 24.33
CA GLU A 371 49.41 3.74 25.29
C GLU A 371 48.45 2.74 24.62
N VAL A 372 48.10 2.97 23.35
CA VAL A 372 47.27 2.04 22.58
C VAL A 372 48.02 0.74 22.31
N ARG A 373 49.28 0.77 21.86
CA ARG A 373 50.06 -0.45 21.63
C ARG A 373 50.14 -1.35 22.86
N ASP A 374 50.42 -0.76 24.02
CA ASP A 374 50.50 -1.49 25.28
C ASP A 374 49.15 -2.13 25.64
N LEU A 375 48.05 -1.36 25.54
CA LEU A 375 46.70 -1.86 25.83
C LEU A 375 46.30 -3.01 24.89
N LEU A 376 46.57 -2.89 23.58
CA LEU A 376 46.22 -3.90 22.59
C LEU A 376 47.03 -5.19 22.79
N ALA A 377 48.33 -5.08 23.11
CA ALA A 377 49.18 -6.22 23.44
C ALA A 377 48.69 -6.94 24.70
N GLU A 378 48.46 -6.20 25.79
CA GLU A 378 47.95 -6.76 27.05
C GLU A 378 46.59 -7.45 26.85
N THR A 379 45.75 -6.90 25.98
CA THR A 379 44.42 -7.43 25.69
C THR A 379 44.51 -8.71 24.86
N ALA A 380 45.32 -8.73 23.80
CA ALA A 380 45.55 -9.92 22.98
C ALA A 380 46.05 -11.10 23.83
N ASP A 381 47.04 -10.85 24.70
CA ASP A 381 47.58 -11.85 25.62
C ASP A 381 46.51 -12.38 26.57
N ARG A 382 45.68 -11.50 27.15
CA ARG A 382 44.67 -11.87 28.14
C ARG A 382 43.50 -12.64 27.55
N LEU A 383 43.07 -12.32 26.32
CA LEU A 383 41.94 -12.99 25.67
C LEU A 383 42.31 -14.34 25.05
N ALA A 384 43.60 -14.64 24.88
CA ALA A 384 44.10 -15.94 24.44
C ALA A 384 43.37 -16.49 23.19
N GLY A 385 43.19 -15.65 22.17
CA GLY A 385 42.56 -16.02 20.90
C GLY A 385 41.05 -15.82 20.82
N ARG A 386 40.36 -15.43 21.91
CA ARG A 386 38.93 -15.06 21.85
C ARG A 386 38.71 -13.77 21.05
N PRO A 387 37.57 -13.62 20.35
CA PRO A 387 37.30 -12.44 19.53
C PRO A 387 37.10 -11.17 20.37
N TRP A 388 37.60 -10.05 19.87
CA TRP A 388 37.47 -8.71 20.47
C TRP A 388 37.58 -7.63 19.39
N GLY A 389 37.25 -6.40 19.76
CA GLY A 389 37.36 -5.26 18.87
C GLY A 389 37.87 -3.98 19.52
N VAL A 390 38.06 -2.97 18.68
CA VAL A 390 38.53 -1.64 19.08
C VAL A 390 37.60 -0.55 18.57
N GLY A 391 37.39 0.48 19.39
CA GLY A 391 36.62 1.67 19.08
C GLY A 391 37.54 2.86 18.83
N VAL A 392 37.47 3.43 17.63
CA VAL A 392 38.24 4.60 17.18
C VAL A 392 37.29 5.77 16.95
N LEU A 393 37.71 6.98 17.33
CA LEU A 393 36.96 8.20 17.01
C LEU A 393 37.34 8.69 15.61
N GLY A 394 36.39 8.69 14.68
CA GLY A 394 36.61 9.14 13.30
C GLY A 394 37.04 10.61 13.20
N PHE A 395 36.62 11.42 14.19
CA PHE A 395 36.94 12.85 14.33
C PHE A 395 38.18 13.14 15.19
N ALA A 396 38.92 12.13 15.64
CA ALA A 396 40.20 12.36 16.35
C ALA A 396 41.19 13.15 15.47
N PRO A 397 42.13 13.91 16.07
CA PRO A 397 43.20 14.59 15.33
C PRO A 397 43.92 13.62 14.39
N PRO A 398 44.24 14.02 13.13
CA PRO A 398 44.80 13.11 12.13
C PRO A 398 46.03 12.34 12.60
N GLU A 399 47.01 13.03 13.20
CA GLU A 399 48.25 12.42 13.72
C GLU A 399 47.97 11.36 14.79
N LEU A 400 47.02 11.64 15.69
CA LEU A 400 46.62 10.70 16.73
C LEU A 400 45.94 9.48 16.12
N ARG A 401 45.02 9.71 15.18
CA ARG A 401 44.28 8.64 14.50
C ARG A 401 45.22 7.75 13.68
N GLU A 402 46.19 8.31 12.98
CA GLU A 402 47.19 7.55 12.22
C GLU A 402 48.00 6.64 13.15
N ALA A 403 48.50 7.15 14.27
CA ALA A 403 49.23 6.35 15.26
C ALA A 403 48.35 5.24 15.89
N GLN A 404 47.06 5.52 16.13
CA GLN A 404 46.11 4.52 16.63
C GLN A 404 45.84 3.42 15.59
N ILE A 405 45.62 3.80 14.33
CA ILE A 405 45.38 2.85 13.23
C ILE A 405 46.62 1.98 12.98
N GLU A 406 47.82 2.55 13.04
CA GLU A 406 49.08 1.78 12.96
C GLU A 406 49.16 0.72 14.08
N ALA A 407 48.85 1.11 15.32
CA ALA A 407 48.82 0.18 16.44
C ALA A 407 47.75 -0.92 16.27
N VAL A 408 46.58 -0.58 15.74
CA VAL A 408 45.49 -1.54 15.44
C VAL A 408 45.90 -2.51 14.34
N LEU A 409 46.52 -2.04 13.26
CA LEU A 409 47.02 -2.89 12.16
C LEU A 409 48.14 -3.82 12.62
N ALA A 410 48.95 -3.40 13.59
CA ALA A 410 49.97 -4.24 14.20
C ALA A 410 49.37 -5.34 15.11
N ALA A 411 48.36 -4.99 15.91
CA ALA A 411 47.71 -5.93 16.84
C ALA A 411 46.68 -6.87 16.18
N ARG A 412 46.09 -6.46 15.04
CA ARG A 412 45.09 -7.20 14.25
C ARG A 412 43.92 -7.76 15.08
N PRO A 413 43.18 -6.93 15.84
CA PRO A 413 41.92 -7.39 16.41
C PRO A 413 40.95 -7.81 15.30
N PRO A 414 40.12 -8.86 15.49
CA PRO A 414 39.15 -9.28 14.46
C PRO A 414 38.12 -8.21 14.07
N TYR A 415 37.83 -7.26 14.98
CA TYR A 415 36.82 -6.24 14.76
C TYR A 415 37.32 -4.82 15.07
N ALA A 416 36.74 -3.84 14.36
CA ALA A 416 36.89 -2.42 14.67
C ALA A 416 35.54 -1.70 14.56
N LEU A 417 35.41 -0.57 15.23
CA LEU A 417 34.26 0.33 15.16
C LEU A 417 34.77 1.76 15.07
N ILE A 418 34.36 2.49 14.04
CA ILE A 418 34.75 3.90 13.85
C ILE A 418 33.53 4.80 14.12
N ALA A 419 33.53 5.45 15.29
CA ALA A 419 32.48 6.37 15.69
C ALA A 419 32.61 7.69 14.91
N GLY A 420 31.60 8.04 14.10
CA GLY A 420 31.68 9.19 13.18
C GLY A 420 32.65 8.98 12.00
N GLY A 421 32.96 7.71 11.68
CA GLY A 421 33.83 7.34 10.57
C GLY A 421 33.19 7.41 9.19
N ARG A 422 34.01 7.31 8.14
CA ARG A 422 33.60 7.18 6.73
C ARG A 422 34.13 5.87 6.13
N PRO A 423 33.52 5.32 5.06
CA PRO A 423 34.01 4.11 4.39
C PRO A 423 35.49 4.17 4.01
N ALA A 424 35.99 5.32 3.54
CA ALA A 424 37.41 5.52 3.24
C ALA A 424 38.34 5.33 4.46
N GLN A 425 37.87 5.56 5.69
CA GLN A 425 38.63 5.33 6.92
C GLN A 425 38.57 3.86 7.37
N ALA A 426 37.53 3.13 6.98
CA ALA A 426 37.39 1.70 7.27
C ALA A 426 38.18 0.83 6.29
N ALA A 427 38.34 1.26 5.04
CA ALA A 427 38.98 0.47 3.98
C ALA A 427 40.35 -0.12 4.37
N PRO A 428 41.32 0.63 4.97
CA PRO A 428 42.60 0.06 5.36
C PRO A 428 42.50 -1.05 6.42
N LEU A 429 41.48 -1.01 7.27
CA LEU A 429 41.23 -2.03 8.29
C LEU A 429 40.57 -3.26 7.66
N GLU A 430 39.58 -3.06 6.78
CA GLU A 430 38.92 -4.13 6.02
C GLU A 430 39.92 -4.87 5.12
N ASP A 431 40.82 -4.16 4.43
CA ASP A 431 41.89 -4.74 3.60
C ASP A 431 42.86 -5.60 4.43
N ALA A 432 42.99 -5.31 5.72
CA ALA A 432 43.79 -6.09 6.68
C ALA A 432 43.02 -7.26 7.31
N GLY A 433 41.78 -7.50 6.89
CA GLY A 433 40.90 -8.55 7.43
C GLY A 433 40.20 -8.19 8.74
N ILE A 434 40.18 -6.90 9.12
CA ILE A 434 39.53 -6.41 10.34
C ILE A 434 38.11 -5.94 10.00
N ALA A 435 37.11 -6.70 10.45
CA ALA A 435 35.71 -6.39 10.20
C ALA A 435 35.30 -5.08 10.91
N THR A 436 35.00 -4.03 10.14
CA THR A 436 34.91 -2.66 10.63
C THR A 436 33.48 -2.12 10.56
N TYR A 437 32.89 -1.83 11.72
CA TYR A 437 31.57 -1.21 11.84
C TYR A 437 31.65 0.31 11.74
N LEU A 438 30.72 0.90 10.99
CA LEU A 438 30.55 2.35 10.88
C LEU A 438 29.27 2.81 11.58
N HIS A 439 29.36 3.87 12.37
CA HIS A 439 28.19 4.49 12.98
C HIS A 439 27.41 5.31 11.93
N VAL A 440 26.11 5.01 11.78
CA VAL A 440 25.23 5.65 10.81
C VAL A 440 24.01 6.30 11.49
N PRO A 441 24.10 7.57 11.91
CA PRO A 441 23.06 8.25 12.68
C PRO A 441 21.91 8.81 11.83
N SER A 442 21.92 8.61 10.51
CA SER A 442 20.83 9.06 9.62
C SER A 442 20.63 8.13 8.41
N PRO A 443 19.39 8.04 7.87
CA PRO A 443 19.10 7.22 6.70
C PRO A 443 19.86 7.64 5.44
N GLY A 444 20.00 8.96 5.22
CA GLY A 444 20.74 9.48 4.06
C GLY A 444 22.23 9.14 4.08
N LEU A 445 22.82 8.94 5.27
CA LEU A 445 24.20 8.47 5.38
C LEU A 445 24.33 6.97 5.07
N LEU A 446 23.34 6.15 5.43
CA LEU A 446 23.35 4.73 5.12
C LEU A 446 23.38 4.48 3.62
N GLU A 447 22.52 5.17 2.85
CA GLU A 447 22.47 5.03 1.39
C GLU A 447 23.84 5.33 0.76
N ARG A 448 24.50 6.39 1.22
CA ARG A 448 25.85 6.75 0.77
C ARG A 448 26.85 5.64 1.11
N PHE A 449 26.87 5.16 2.35
CA PHE A 449 27.84 4.17 2.80
C PHE A 449 27.65 2.81 2.10
N LEU A 450 26.41 2.40 1.85
CA LEU A 450 26.10 1.20 1.06
C LEU A 450 26.66 1.32 -0.36
N GLY A 451 26.49 2.49 -1.00
CA GLY A 451 27.04 2.80 -2.33
C GLY A 451 28.57 2.83 -2.38
N GLU A 452 29.22 3.18 -1.28
CA GLU A 452 30.68 3.16 -1.11
C GLU A 452 31.23 1.78 -0.70
N GLY A 453 30.38 0.74 -0.64
CA GLY A 453 30.81 -0.64 -0.38
C GLY A 453 30.81 -1.07 1.09
N ALA A 454 30.43 -0.20 2.04
CA ALA A 454 30.32 -0.60 3.44
C ALA A 454 29.17 -1.59 3.65
N ARG A 455 29.37 -2.55 4.55
CA ARG A 455 28.38 -3.61 4.88
C ARG A 455 28.10 -3.79 6.37
N ARG A 456 28.87 -3.13 7.25
CA ARG A 456 28.78 -3.29 8.70
C ARG A 456 28.43 -1.97 9.37
N PHE A 457 27.31 -1.93 10.07
CA PHE A 457 26.71 -0.68 10.53
C PHE A 457 26.30 -0.72 12.01
N VAL A 458 26.38 0.45 12.66
CA VAL A 458 25.80 0.69 13.99
C VAL A 458 24.68 1.70 13.87
N PHE A 459 23.49 1.33 14.33
CA PHE A 459 22.32 2.20 14.39
C PHE A 459 22.06 2.61 15.84
N GLU A 460 22.59 3.77 16.22
CA GLU A 460 22.56 4.30 17.57
C GLU A 460 21.42 5.31 17.78
N GLY A 461 20.49 5.00 18.66
CA GLY A 461 19.41 5.91 19.07
C GLY A 461 19.82 6.93 20.14
N LEU A 462 19.09 8.04 20.22
CA LEU A 462 19.35 9.16 21.14
C LEU A 462 19.31 8.77 22.62
N GLU A 463 18.71 7.64 22.96
CA GLU A 463 18.63 7.10 24.32
C GLU A 463 19.96 6.52 24.84
N CYS A 464 20.97 6.34 23.99
CA CYS A 464 22.32 5.93 24.36
C CYS A 464 23.00 6.87 25.38
N GLY A 465 23.95 6.34 26.14
CA GLY A 465 24.78 7.13 27.06
C GLY A 465 26.02 7.68 26.38
N GLY A 466 26.49 8.86 26.78
CA GLY A 466 27.65 9.51 26.15
C GLY A 466 27.24 10.41 24.98
N HIS A 467 28.10 10.56 23.97
CA HIS A 467 27.77 11.39 22.79
C HIS A 467 26.68 10.70 21.98
N VAL A 468 25.59 11.42 21.68
CA VAL A 468 24.43 10.83 21.01
C VAL A 468 24.10 11.50 19.67
N GLY A 469 23.51 10.73 18.77
CA GLY A 469 22.88 11.23 17.56
C GLY A 469 21.55 11.94 17.84
N PRO A 470 21.00 12.66 16.85
CA PRO A 470 19.80 13.48 17.04
C PRO A 470 18.48 12.68 17.02
N ARG A 471 18.47 11.40 16.63
CA ARG A 471 17.25 10.61 16.37
C ARG A 471 17.02 9.50 17.38
N ALA A 472 15.76 9.29 17.77
CA ALA A 472 15.37 8.18 18.65
C ALA A 472 15.50 6.84 17.92
N SER A 473 15.68 5.76 18.69
CA SER A 473 15.82 4.41 18.13
C SER A 473 14.71 4.03 17.15
N PHE A 474 13.44 4.19 17.52
CA PHE A 474 12.33 3.79 16.63
C PHE A 474 12.32 4.48 15.26
N PRO A 475 12.25 5.81 15.13
CA PRO A 475 12.26 6.47 13.82
C PRO A 475 13.58 6.23 13.04
N LEU A 476 14.72 6.08 13.73
CA LEU A 476 15.98 5.73 13.08
C LEU A 476 15.95 4.30 12.53
N TRP A 477 15.65 3.32 13.37
CA TRP A 477 15.67 1.91 13.03
C TRP A 477 14.60 1.55 11.99
N GLU A 478 13.41 2.15 12.06
CA GLU A 478 12.37 2.02 11.03
C GLU A 478 12.94 2.37 9.64
N ALA A 479 13.55 3.55 9.52
CA ALA A 479 14.13 3.99 8.26
C ALA A 479 15.30 3.10 7.82
N GLN A 480 16.21 2.74 8.73
CA GLN A 480 17.38 1.94 8.37
C GLN A 480 17.01 0.52 7.93
N VAL A 481 16.06 -0.13 8.62
CA VAL A 481 15.56 -1.46 8.23
C VAL A 481 14.90 -1.42 6.86
N GLN A 482 14.07 -0.40 6.58
CA GLN A 482 13.46 -0.25 5.26
C GLN A 482 14.53 -0.07 4.16
N ARG A 483 15.55 0.76 4.41
CA ARG A 483 16.64 0.98 3.44
C ARG A 483 17.49 -0.26 3.18
N LEU A 484 17.81 -1.03 4.22
CA LEU A 484 18.53 -2.30 4.05
C LEU A 484 17.68 -3.34 3.32
N THR A 485 16.37 -3.39 3.60
CA THR A 485 15.43 -4.26 2.88
C THR A 485 15.39 -3.88 1.40
N ASP A 486 15.20 -2.61 1.07
CA ASP A 486 15.20 -2.12 -0.32
C ASP A 486 16.55 -2.32 -1.02
N PHE A 487 17.66 -2.28 -0.28
CA PHE A 487 18.99 -2.51 -0.84
C PHE A 487 19.21 -4.00 -1.16
N THR A 488 18.87 -4.89 -0.22
CA THR A 488 19.02 -6.35 -0.39
C THR A 488 18.08 -6.90 -1.45
N ASP A 489 16.88 -6.35 -1.59
CA ASP A 489 15.94 -6.70 -2.66
C ASP A 489 16.50 -6.30 -4.05
N ARG A 490 17.25 -5.19 -4.14
CA ARG A 490 17.91 -4.73 -5.38
C ARG A 490 19.25 -5.42 -5.67
N HIS A 491 19.92 -5.97 -4.65
CA HIS A 491 21.22 -6.64 -4.76
C HIS A 491 21.19 -8.02 -4.11
N PRO A 492 20.53 -9.01 -4.74
CA PRO A 492 20.44 -10.36 -4.20
C PRO A 492 21.83 -10.96 -3.92
N GLY A 493 21.99 -11.62 -2.76
CA GLY A 493 23.25 -12.23 -2.33
C GLY A 493 24.10 -11.35 -1.39
N THR A 494 23.87 -10.04 -1.35
CA THR A 494 24.64 -9.14 -0.46
C THR A 494 24.24 -9.22 1.01
N ALA A 495 23.10 -9.84 1.33
CA ALA A 495 22.59 -9.90 2.69
C ALA A 495 23.52 -10.66 3.65
N ALA A 496 24.15 -11.75 3.18
CA ALA A 496 25.09 -12.54 3.97
C ALA A 496 26.39 -11.79 4.31
N GLU A 497 26.73 -10.74 3.56
CA GLU A 497 27.90 -9.89 3.82
C GLU A 497 27.61 -8.81 4.85
N MET A 498 26.34 -8.60 5.21
CA MET A 498 25.91 -7.48 6.06
C MET A 498 25.86 -7.85 7.53
N SER A 499 26.29 -6.91 8.38
CA SER A 499 26.12 -7.01 9.83
C SER A 499 25.64 -5.68 10.41
N VAL A 500 24.68 -5.76 11.33
CA VAL A 500 24.01 -4.58 11.91
C VAL A 500 23.96 -4.69 13.43
N LEU A 501 24.46 -3.65 14.09
CA LEU A 501 24.37 -3.46 15.54
C LEU A 501 23.25 -2.47 15.86
N PHE A 502 22.19 -2.93 16.53
CA PHE A 502 21.17 -2.05 17.10
C PHE A 502 21.63 -1.56 18.48
N ALA A 503 21.76 -0.24 18.64
CA ALA A 503 22.30 0.39 19.83
C ALA A 503 21.32 1.42 20.40
N GLY A 504 21.13 1.38 21.71
CA GLY A 504 20.27 2.30 22.45
C GLY A 504 19.02 1.63 22.98
N GLY A 505 18.80 1.71 24.29
CA GLY A 505 17.56 1.22 24.91
C GLY A 505 17.51 -0.29 25.21
N VAL A 506 18.51 -1.08 24.81
CA VAL A 506 18.53 -2.55 24.99
C VAL A 506 19.21 -2.95 26.30
N HIS A 507 18.51 -3.70 27.17
CA HIS A 507 19.06 -4.12 28.45
C HIS A 507 18.41 -5.38 29.09
N ASP A 508 17.34 -5.93 28.54
CA ASP A 508 16.58 -7.05 29.10
C ASP A 508 15.88 -7.91 28.02
N GLU A 509 15.10 -8.90 28.46
CA GLU A 509 14.31 -9.78 27.61
C GLU A 509 13.35 -9.01 26.70
N ARG A 510 12.68 -7.98 27.22
CA ARG A 510 11.68 -7.21 26.48
C ARG A 510 12.31 -6.42 25.35
N SER A 511 13.34 -5.64 25.66
CA SER A 511 14.06 -4.82 24.69
C SER A 511 14.81 -5.67 23.66
N GLY A 512 15.36 -6.82 24.06
CA GLY A 512 15.90 -7.81 23.12
C GLY A 512 14.83 -8.37 22.16
N ALA A 513 13.64 -8.71 22.67
CA ALA A 513 12.53 -9.21 21.85
C ALA A 513 12.02 -8.16 20.86
N MET A 514 11.97 -6.90 21.27
CA MET A 514 11.62 -5.76 20.39
C MET A 514 12.61 -5.67 19.21
N VAL A 515 13.92 -5.75 19.47
CA VAL A 515 14.95 -5.73 18.40
C VAL A 515 14.84 -6.96 17.51
N ALA A 516 14.66 -8.16 18.10
CA ALA A 516 14.51 -9.40 17.33
C ALA A 516 13.31 -9.34 16.37
N ALA A 517 12.16 -8.83 16.81
CA ALA A 517 10.98 -8.67 15.97
C ALA A 517 11.18 -7.61 14.87
N LEU A 518 11.79 -6.47 15.20
CA LEU A 518 12.11 -5.41 14.25
C LEU A 518 13.03 -5.91 13.11
N ALA A 519 14.10 -6.63 13.48
CA ALA A 519 15.12 -7.09 12.56
C ALA A 519 14.85 -8.48 11.94
N GLY A 520 13.76 -9.16 12.35
CA GLY A 520 13.39 -10.49 11.87
C GLY A 520 13.45 -10.66 10.35
N PRO A 521 12.89 -9.74 9.55
CA PRO A 521 12.97 -9.83 8.09
C PRO A 521 14.36 -9.66 7.49
N LEU A 522 15.26 -8.92 8.15
CA LEU A 522 16.66 -8.82 7.73
C LEU A 522 17.41 -10.12 8.05
N ALA A 523 17.19 -10.67 9.25
CA ALA A 523 17.78 -11.93 9.65
C ALA A 523 17.31 -13.10 8.77
N ALA A 524 16.03 -13.14 8.40
CA ALA A 524 15.49 -14.12 7.45
C ALA A 524 16.12 -14.03 6.04
N ARG A 525 16.73 -12.88 5.69
CA ARG A 525 17.50 -12.68 4.45
C ARG A 525 18.98 -13.05 4.60
N GLY A 526 19.45 -13.37 5.81
CA GLY A 526 20.85 -13.71 6.09
C GLY A 526 21.71 -12.56 6.63
N VAL A 527 21.12 -11.41 6.98
CA VAL A 527 21.87 -10.32 7.63
C VAL A 527 22.25 -10.71 9.06
N ASP A 528 23.51 -10.52 9.44
CA ASP A 528 23.99 -10.73 10.82
C ASP A 528 23.46 -9.61 11.74
N VAL A 529 22.49 -9.95 12.59
CA VAL A 529 21.86 -9.02 13.52
C VAL A 529 22.44 -9.19 14.91
N ARG A 530 22.82 -8.09 15.55
CA ARG A 530 23.35 -8.06 16.93
C ARG A 530 22.85 -6.85 17.70
N VAL A 531 23.00 -6.90 19.03
CA VAL A 531 22.73 -5.77 19.92
C VAL A 531 24.03 -5.19 20.49
N LEU A 532 24.11 -3.87 20.59
CA LEU A 532 25.21 -3.18 21.25
C LEU A 532 24.71 -2.51 22.52
N MET A 533 25.31 -2.88 23.66
CA MET A 533 24.98 -2.37 24.97
C MET A 533 26.19 -1.71 25.62
N GLY A 534 26.00 -0.52 26.18
CA GLY A 534 26.99 0.14 27.03
C GLY A 534 26.46 0.28 28.45
N THR A 535 25.35 1.02 28.60
CA THR A 535 24.78 1.34 29.92
C THR A 535 24.40 0.13 30.75
N ALA A 536 23.89 -0.94 30.14
CA ALA A 536 23.53 -2.16 30.88
C ALA A 536 24.75 -2.83 31.57
N TYR A 537 25.94 -2.75 30.95
CA TYR A 537 27.18 -3.27 31.55
C TYR A 537 27.63 -2.50 32.80
N LEU A 538 27.17 -1.26 33.00
CA LEU A 538 27.52 -0.48 34.20
C LEU A 538 26.91 -1.07 35.49
N PHE A 539 25.89 -1.91 35.34
CA PHE A 539 25.24 -2.63 36.44
C PHE A 539 25.91 -3.97 36.75
N THR A 540 26.96 -4.37 36.01
CA THR A 540 27.60 -5.67 36.22
C THR A 540 28.61 -5.63 37.36
N HIS A 541 28.71 -6.70 38.13
CA HIS A 541 29.72 -6.82 39.20
C HIS A 541 31.14 -6.78 38.61
N GLU A 542 31.30 -7.35 37.42
CA GLU A 542 32.53 -7.45 36.67
C GLU A 542 33.07 -6.07 36.25
N ALA A 543 32.20 -5.10 35.96
CA ALA A 543 32.63 -3.74 35.61
C ALA A 543 33.38 -3.05 36.76
N VAL A 544 32.96 -3.30 38.01
CA VAL A 544 33.65 -2.80 39.20
C VAL A 544 34.88 -3.65 39.51
N ALA A 545 34.73 -4.97 39.51
CA ALA A 545 35.82 -5.91 39.85
C ALA A 545 37.03 -5.80 38.91
N ALA A 546 36.79 -5.54 37.62
CA ALA A 546 37.83 -5.36 36.61
C ALA A 546 38.38 -3.92 36.53
N GLY A 547 37.88 -2.99 37.35
CA GLY A 547 38.31 -1.58 37.35
C GLY A 547 37.88 -0.79 36.10
N ALA A 548 36.85 -1.25 35.40
CA ALA A 548 36.23 -0.50 34.31
C ALA A 548 35.58 0.78 34.87
N ILE A 549 34.88 0.66 36.00
CA ILE A 549 34.32 1.78 36.77
C ILE A 549 34.61 1.63 38.26
N MET A 550 34.59 2.75 38.99
CA MET A 550 34.64 2.75 40.45
C MET A 550 33.26 2.43 41.06
N PRO A 551 33.18 1.92 42.30
CA PRO A 551 31.91 1.65 42.98
C PRO A 551 30.95 2.85 43.02
N GLY A 552 31.49 4.07 43.17
CA GLY A 552 30.69 5.30 43.15
C GLY A 552 29.99 5.57 41.81
N PHE A 553 30.52 5.08 40.69
CA PHE A 553 29.82 5.15 39.40
C PHE A 553 28.65 4.18 39.35
N GLN A 554 28.86 2.93 39.77
CA GLN A 554 27.78 1.94 39.80
C GLN A 554 26.66 2.39 40.74
N GLN A 555 26.99 3.00 41.88
CA GLN A 555 26.00 3.60 42.77
C GLN A 555 25.20 4.71 42.08
N ALA A 556 25.87 5.64 41.39
CA ALA A 556 25.20 6.68 40.63
C ALA A 556 24.30 6.13 39.51
N ALA A 557 24.65 4.97 38.92
CA ALA A 557 23.80 4.28 37.95
C ALA A 557 22.55 3.65 38.61
N LEU A 558 22.69 3.01 39.78
CA LEU A 558 21.59 2.40 40.54
C LEU A 558 20.60 3.44 41.11
N GLU A 559 21.09 4.62 41.49
CA GLU A 559 20.28 5.73 42.00
C GLU A 559 19.69 6.60 40.88
N CYS A 560 20.01 6.30 39.61
CA CYS A 560 19.59 7.11 38.48
C CYS A 560 18.08 7.00 38.24
N ALA A 561 17.33 8.06 38.54
CA ALA A 561 15.91 8.15 38.22
C ALA A 561 15.64 8.71 36.80
N GLY A 562 16.65 9.26 36.14
CA GLY A 562 16.53 9.89 34.82
C GLY A 562 17.86 10.47 34.33
N THR A 563 17.91 10.75 33.02
CA THR A 563 19.10 11.30 32.35
C THR A 563 18.82 12.71 31.83
N THR A 564 19.86 13.41 31.40
CA THR A 564 19.76 14.68 30.69
C THR A 564 20.72 14.72 29.51
N LEU A 565 20.52 15.65 28.59
CA LEU A 565 21.45 15.95 27.51
C LEU A 565 22.19 17.25 27.84
N LEU A 566 23.52 17.17 27.95
CA LEU A 566 24.39 18.33 28.02
C LEU A 566 24.77 18.74 26.60
N GLU A 567 24.14 19.80 26.09
CA GLU A 567 24.39 20.33 24.75
C GLU A 567 25.42 21.46 24.81
N THR A 568 26.57 21.26 24.15
CA THR A 568 27.60 22.31 24.03
C THR A 568 27.46 23.12 22.74
N SER A 569 26.86 22.52 21.71
CA SER A 569 26.45 23.17 20.47
C SER A 569 25.36 22.37 19.77
N PRO A 570 24.58 22.97 18.84
CA PRO A 570 23.58 22.24 18.05
C PRO A 570 24.12 20.97 17.41
N GLY A 571 23.53 19.83 17.77
CA GLY A 571 23.96 18.51 17.31
C GLY A 571 25.17 17.92 18.04
N HIS A 572 25.67 18.58 19.09
CA HIS A 572 26.73 18.08 19.96
C HIS A 572 26.20 17.98 21.40
N ALA A 573 25.67 16.81 21.73
CA ALA A 573 25.06 16.54 23.02
C ALA A 573 25.64 15.27 23.64
N THR A 574 25.88 15.34 24.96
CA THR A 574 26.29 14.19 25.78
C THR A 574 25.18 13.83 26.76
N ARG A 575 24.71 12.58 26.74
CA ARG A 575 23.78 12.04 27.73
C ARG A 575 24.48 11.54 28.98
N CYS A 576 24.02 12.00 30.14
CA CYS A 576 24.54 11.61 31.45
C CYS A 576 23.45 11.60 32.53
N ALA A 577 23.76 11.02 33.69
CA ALA A 577 22.91 11.09 34.87
C ALA A 577 22.77 12.53 35.37
N ARG A 578 21.61 12.85 35.96
CA ARG A 578 21.38 14.14 36.62
C ARG A 578 22.19 14.22 37.92
N THR A 579 23.24 15.04 37.94
CA THR A 579 24.11 15.24 39.10
C THR A 579 24.33 16.73 39.37
N PRO A 580 24.89 17.13 40.54
CA PRO A 580 25.19 18.54 40.81
C PRO A 580 26.07 19.23 39.74
N TYR A 581 26.88 18.45 39.02
CA TYR A 581 27.65 18.95 37.88
C TYR A 581 26.76 19.42 36.72
N VAL A 582 25.69 18.68 36.41
CA VAL A 582 24.71 19.05 35.37
C VAL A 582 24.08 20.40 35.70
N ASP A 583 23.67 20.61 36.95
CA ASP A 583 23.09 21.89 37.39
C ASP A 583 24.08 23.04 37.21
N ALA A 584 25.36 22.81 37.55
CA ALA A 584 26.43 23.79 37.37
C ALA A 584 26.69 24.09 35.87
N PHE A 585 26.64 23.07 35.02
CA PHE A 585 26.78 23.21 33.56
C PHE A 585 25.63 24.05 32.98
N GLU A 586 24.39 23.75 33.33
CA GLU A 586 23.21 24.50 32.85
C GLU A 586 23.19 25.94 33.37
N GLN A 587 23.65 26.19 34.60
CA GLN A 587 23.85 27.54 35.11
C GLN A 587 24.91 28.30 34.30
N ALA A 588 26.04 27.66 33.97
CA ALA A 588 27.07 28.26 33.14
C ALA A 588 26.54 28.59 31.73
N ARG A 589 25.81 27.66 31.10
CA ARG A 589 25.17 27.87 29.79
C ARG A 589 24.23 29.07 29.79
N ARG A 590 23.28 29.12 30.74
CA ARG A 590 22.36 30.28 30.89
C ARG A 590 23.11 31.59 31.11
N GLY A 591 24.21 31.58 31.87
CA GLY A 591 25.07 32.74 32.06
C GLY A 591 25.73 33.23 30.77
N LEU A 592 26.24 32.29 29.94
CA LEU A 592 26.86 32.61 28.65
C LEU A 592 25.85 33.15 27.62
N GLU A 593 24.64 32.58 27.61
CA GLU A 593 23.52 33.04 26.78
C GLU A 593 23.08 34.45 27.17
N ALA A 594 22.88 34.70 28.47
CA ALA A 594 22.51 36.02 28.99
C ALA A 594 23.59 37.09 28.72
N ALA A 595 24.86 36.68 28.65
CA ALA A 595 25.98 37.56 28.32
C ALA A 595 26.13 37.85 26.80
N GLY A 596 25.27 37.27 25.94
CA GLY A 596 25.36 37.43 24.49
C GLY A 596 26.62 36.81 23.87
N THR A 597 27.16 35.75 24.50
CA THR A 597 28.39 35.08 24.04
C THR A 597 28.17 34.47 22.65
N SER A 598 29.16 34.64 21.75
CA SER A 598 29.08 34.03 20.42
C SER A 598 29.04 32.49 20.50
N ARG A 599 28.30 31.85 19.58
CA ARG A 599 28.12 30.38 19.56
C ARG A 599 29.44 29.60 19.63
N ARG A 600 30.47 30.03 18.88
CA ARG A 600 31.79 29.38 18.87
C ARG A 600 32.45 29.43 20.25
N ARG A 601 32.43 30.60 20.89
CA ARG A 601 33.06 30.80 22.20
C ARG A 601 32.28 30.08 23.31
N MET A 602 30.96 30.04 23.20
CA MET A 602 30.10 29.29 24.11
C MET A 602 30.42 27.78 24.02
N TRP A 603 30.52 27.25 22.80
CA TRP A 603 30.93 25.86 22.57
C TRP A 603 32.30 25.55 23.19
N GLU A 604 33.34 26.36 22.91
CA GLU A 604 34.69 26.18 23.47
C GLU A 604 34.69 26.14 25.01
N GLN A 605 33.94 27.04 25.66
CA GLN A 605 33.89 27.11 27.12
C GLN A 605 33.08 25.97 27.75
N LEU A 606 31.96 25.58 27.14
CA LEU A 606 31.15 24.46 27.63
C LEU A 606 31.90 23.13 27.44
N GLU A 607 32.65 22.96 26.34
CA GLU A 607 33.53 21.80 26.17
C GLU A 607 34.65 21.75 27.22
N GLU A 608 35.26 22.90 27.53
CA GLU A 608 36.29 22.97 28.57
C GLU A 608 35.75 22.51 29.93
N LEU A 609 34.48 22.80 30.25
CA LEU A 609 33.84 22.32 31.47
C LEU A 609 33.69 20.79 31.51
N ASN A 610 33.46 20.15 30.36
CA ASN A 610 33.28 18.70 30.22
C ASN A 610 34.62 17.93 30.27
N LEU A 611 35.73 18.58 29.92
CA LEU A 611 37.06 17.95 29.89
C LEU A 611 37.43 17.31 31.23
N GLY A 612 37.75 16.01 31.18
CA GLY A 612 38.19 15.25 32.36
C GLY A 612 37.09 14.84 33.34
N ARG A 613 35.85 15.33 33.19
CA ARG A 613 34.72 15.02 34.08
C ARG A 613 34.33 13.54 34.06
N LEU A 614 34.43 12.91 32.90
CA LEU A 614 34.22 11.47 32.77
C LEU A 614 35.32 10.66 33.47
N ARG A 615 36.57 11.14 33.48
CA ARG A 615 37.66 10.48 34.21
C ARG A 615 37.45 10.55 35.72
N ILE A 616 36.96 11.70 36.20
CA ILE A 616 36.54 11.86 37.60
C ILE A 616 35.45 10.82 37.91
N ALA A 617 34.37 10.77 37.11
CA ALA A 617 33.29 9.83 37.33
C ALA A 617 33.75 8.35 37.29
N ALA A 618 34.39 7.91 36.20
CA ALA A 618 34.69 6.50 35.96
C ALA A 618 35.89 5.98 36.76
N LYS A 619 36.94 6.79 36.95
CA LYS A 619 38.20 6.36 37.55
C LYS A 619 38.50 7.00 38.91
N GLY A 620 37.74 8.02 39.34
CA GLY A 620 38.06 8.76 40.56
C GLY A 620 39.39 9.52 40.46
N LEU A 621 39.77 9.96 39.25
CA LEU A 621 41.05 10.63 38.99
C LEU A 621 40.86 11.97 38.30
N ARG A 622 41.64 12.97 38.69
CA ARG A 622 41.76 14.29 38.04
C ARG A 622 43.18 14.51 37.57
N ARG A 623 43.38 15.32 36.53
CA ARG A 623 44.71 15.77 36.11
C ARG A 623 45.12 17.00 36.94
N GLY A 624 46.32 16.98 37.52
CA GLY A 624 46.86 18.10 38.29
C GLY A 624 46.93 19.41 37.47
N ARG A 625 46.99 20.56 38.15
CA ARG A 625 47.04 21.89 37.50
C ARG A 625 48.17 21.97 36.47
N GLY A 626 47.92 22.58 35.32
CA GLY A 626 48.90 22.75 34.24
C GLY A 626 49.23 21.47 33.45
N GLY A 627 48.42 20.41 33.56
CA GLY A 627 48.65 19.15 32.85
C GLY A 627 49.54 18.14 33.60
N GLY A 628 49.69 18.31 34.92
CA GLY A 628 50.48 17.44 35.80
C GLY A 628 49.96 15.99 35.93
N PRO A 629 50.56 15.18 36.81
CA PRO A 629 50.18 13.78 37.01
C PRO A 629 48.72 13.61 37.44
N LEU A 630 48.20 12.38 37.32
CA LEU A 630 46.85 12.04 37.77
C LEU A 630 46.82 11.94 39.31
N GLU A 631 45.83 12.58 39.92
CA GLU A 631 45.61 12.62 41.37
C GLU A 631 44.24 12.00 41.71
N PRO A 632 44.13 11.22 42.80
CA PRO A 632 42.86 10.67 43.25
C PRO A 632 41.93 11.76 43.80
N VAL A 633 40.63 11.63 43.51
CA VAL A 633 39.58 12.47 44.09
C VAL A 633 38.81 11.71 45.17
N GLY A 634 38.32 12.43 46.19
CA GLY A 634 37.47 11.83 47.22
C GLY A 634 36.08 11.46 46.69
N ALA A 635 35.39 10.50 47.32
CA ALA A 635 34.08 10.03 46.89
C ALA A 635 33.01 11.14 46.77
N GLY A 636 33.01 12.12 47.69
CA GLY A 636 32.11 13.27 47.63
C GLY A 636 32.42 14.23 46.47
N GLU A 637 33.70 14.41 46.13
CA GLU A 637 34.10 15.19 44.96
C GLU A 637 33.75 14.45 43.67
N GLN A 638 33.97 13.13 43.62
CA GLN A 638 33.56 12.28 42.51
C GLN A 638 32.06 12.42 42.21
N ALA A 639 31.21 12.30 43.22
CA ALA A 639 29.75 12.44 43.10
C ALA A 639 29.31 13.83 42.58
N ARG A 640 29.99 14.89 43.05
CA ARG A 640 29.63 16.27 42.71
C ARG A 640 30.18 16.74 41.36
N GLU A 641 31.40 16.33 41.01
CA GLU A 641 32.16 16.84 39.86
C GLU A 641 32.27 15.84 38.70
N GLY A 642 31.79 14.61 38.89
CA GLY A 642 31.78 13.58 37.87
C GLY A 642 30.65 13.75 36.87
N MET A 643 30.97 13.53 35.59
CA MET A 643 29.97 13.37 34.52
C MET A 643 29.78 11.88 34.25
N TYR A 644 28.68 11.32 34.76
CA TYR A 644 28.34 9.90 34.65
C TYR A 644 27.59 9.65 33.34
N MET A 645 28.33 9.33 32.28
CA MET A 645 27.76 9.02 30.97
C MET A 645 27.00 7.68 31.02
N LEU A 646 25.67 7.74 30.93
CA LEU A 646 24.78 6.59 30.92
C LEU A 646 23.47 6.94 30.18
N GLY A 647 22.87 5.94 29.55
CA GLY A 647 21.68 6.06 28.72
C GLY A 647 20.37 6.03 29.51
N GLN A 648 19.24 6.26 28.83
CA GLN A 648 17.92 6.33 29.48
C GLN A 648 17.53 5.03 30.21
N VAL A 649 18.06 3.88 29.77
CA VAL A 649 17.82 2.56 30.40
C VAL A 649 18.35 2.44 31.83
N ALA A 650 19.24 3.33 32.26
CA ALA A 650 19.69 3.31 33.65
C ALA A 650 18.51 3.48 34.63
N ALA A 651 17.50 4.29 34.26
CA ALA A 651 16.29 4.49 35.05
C ALA A 651 15.34 3.27 35.09
N LEU A 652 15.63 2.23 34.30
CA LEU A 652 14.86 0.99 34.26
C LEU A 652 15.49 -0.12 35.10
N ARG A 653 16.73 0.05 35.58
CA ARG A 653 17.45 -0.96 36.34
C ARG A 653 17.71 -0.49 37.77
N SER A 654 17.27 -1.29 38.74
CA SER A 654 17.41 -0.99 40.17
C SER A 654 18.34 -1.95 40.92
N ALA A 655 18.95 -2.91 40.22
CA ALA A 655 19.80 -3.94 40.81
C ALA A 655 21.02 -4.23 39.93
N THR A 656 22.09 -4.69 40.58
CA THR A 656 23.28 -5.21 39.92
C THR A 656 23.01 -6.60 39.33
N THR A 657 23.83 -6.98 38.35
CA THR A 657 23.74 -8.25 37.62
C THR A 657 25.13 -8.82 37.33
N SER A 658 25.24 -10.03 36.82
CA SER A 658 26.46 -10.51 36.16
C SER A 658 26.43 -10.25 34.65
N VAL A 659 27.58 -10.34 34.00
CA VAL A 659 27.68 -10.28 32.53
C VAL A 659 26.91 -11.44 31.89
N THR A 660 27.15 -12.68 32.35
CA THR A 660 26.39 -13.87 31.89
C THR A 660 24.88 -13.67 31.97
N ALA A 661 24.36 -13.20 33.11
CA ALA A 661 22.92 -13.02 33.29
C ALA A 661 22.39 -11.94 32.33
N LEU A 662 23.13 -10.84 32.14
CA LEU A 662 22.75 -9.80 31.19
C LEU A 662 22.69 -10.33 29.74
N HIS A 663 23.67 -11.14 29.32
CA HIS A 663 23.66 -11.77 28.00
C HIS A 663 22.48 -12.72 27.82
N GLU A 664 22.21 -13.59 28.80
CA GLU A 664 21.07 -14.51 28.79
C GLU A 664 19.74 -13.75 28.67
N GLN A 665 19.57 -12.63 29.39
CA GLN A 665 18.36 -11.80 29.32
C GLN A 665 18.11 -11.30 27.90
N VAL A 666 19.08 -10.66 27.26
CA VAL A 666 18.88 -10.02 25.94
C VAL A 666 18.92 -10.98 24.76
N THR A 667 19.19 -12.26 24.99
CA THR A 667 19.31 -13.30 23.96
C THR A 667 18.26 -14.39 24.13
N ALA A 668 18.58 -15.49 24.82
CA ALA A 668 17.67 -16.61 25.02
C ALA A 668 16.43 -16.22 25.85
N GLY A 669 16.58 -15.32 26.82
CA GLY A 669 15.47 -14.72 27.56
C GLY A 669 14.54 -13.91 26.64
N ALA A 670 15.10 -13.07 25.79
CA ALA A 670 14.36 -12.33 24.77
C ALA A 670 13.63 -13.25 23.78
N GLN A 671 14.25 -14.35 23.36
CA GLN A 671 13.61 -15.34 22.50
C GLN A 671 12.41 -16.00 23.19
N ARG A 672 12.55 -16.42 24.45
CA ARG A 672 11.43 -16.99 25.23
C ARG A 672 10.30 -15.98 25.43
N PHE A 673 10.66 -14.71 25.68
CA PHE A 673 9.69 -13.62 25.80
C PHE A 673 8.91 -13.42 24.49
N LEU A 674 9.61 -13.40 23.36
CA LEU A 674 9.01 -13.28 22.03
C LEU A 674 8.10 -14.46 21.69
N GLU A 675 8.52 -15.69 22.00
CA GLU A 675 7.74 -16.91 21.80
C GLU A 675 6.43 -16.90 22.61
N ALA A 676 6.51 -16.50 23.88
CA ALA A 676 5.32 -16.33 24.73
C ALA A 676 4.38 -15.27 24.15
N ARG A 677 4.93 -14.12 23.73
CA ARG A 677 4.13 -13.03 23.17
C ARG A 677 3.47 -13.41 21.84
N ALA A 678 4.18 -14.12 20.97
CA ALA A 678 3.64 -14.59 19.70
C ALA A 678 2.51 -15.62 19.91
N ALA A 679 2.63 -16.48 20.92
CA ALA A 679 1.58 -17.44 21.28
C ALA A 679 0.31 -16.73 21.77
N GLU A 680 0.43 -15.68 22.60
CA GLU A 680 -0.70 -14.85 23.03
C GLU A 680 -1.44 -14.21 21.85
N LEU A 681 -0.70 -13.83 20.81
CA LEU A 681 -1.20 -13.20 19.59
C LEU A 681 -1.71 -14.20 18.54
N GLY A 682 -1.64 -15.51 18.82
CA GLY A 682 -2.07 -16.54 17.88
C GLY A 682 -1.18 -16.71 16.64
N VAL A 683 0.07 -16.26 16.70
CA VAL A 683 1.03 -16.39 15.60
C VAL A 683 1.65 -17.80 15.64
N VAL A 684 1.22 -18.68 14.73
CA VAL A 684 1.72 -20.07 14.64
C VAL A 684 2.87 -20.15 13.63
N VAL A 685 3.98 -20.76 14.03
CA VAL A 685 5.06 -21.16 13.12
C VAL A 685 4.78 -22.60 12.65
N PRO A 686 4.75 -22.89 11.33
CA PRO A 686 4.58 -24.26 10.84
C PRO A 686 5.67 -25.18 11.41
N ALA A 687 5.26 -26.34 11.93
CA ALA A 687 6.14 -27.29 12.61
C ALA A 687 7.30 -27.82 11.74
N ASP A 688 7.20 -27.72 10.41
CA ASP A 688 8.21 -28.21 9.47
C ASP A 688 9.45 -27.31 9.33
N ALA A 689 9.47 -26.12 9.96
CA ALA A 689 10.64 -25.24 9.97
C ALA A 689 11.60 -25.49 11.14
N ALA A 690 11.27 -26.38 12.07
CA ALA A 690 12.01 -26.58 13.33
C ALA A 690 13.04 -27.73 13.32
N ILE A 691 13.28 -28.40 12.19
CA ILE A 691 14.27 -29.49 12.10
C ILE A 691 15.27 -29.17 10.98
N GLY A 692 16.25 -28.33 11.31
CA GLY A 692 17.34 -27.96 10.41
C GLY A 692 18.65 -27.68 11.15
N ALA A 693 18.87 -28.31 12.31
CA ALA A 693 20.13 -28.24 13.05
C ALA A 693 20.29 -29.48 13.94
N ALA A 694 20.47 -30.64 13.32
CA ALA A 694 21.15 -31.82 13.87
C ALA A 694 20.92 -33.01 12.93
N THR A 695 21.92 -33.37 12.13
CA THR A 695 22.62 -34.67 12.21
C THR A 695 23.59 -34.82 11.06
N SER A 696 24.76 -35.32 11.42
CA SER A 696 25.98 -35.55 10.68
C SER A 696 25.85 -36.42 9.43
N ALA A 697 26.58 -35.99 8.39
CA ALA A 697 27.44 -36.76 7.50
C ALA A 697 27.36 -38.30 7.53
N THR A 698 27.11 -38.90 6.36
CA THR A 698 27.92 -40.03 5.91
C THR A 698 28.06 -40.01 4.38
N SER A 699 29.29 -40.27 3.94
CA SER A 699 29.82 -40.27 2.59
C SER A 699 29.21 -41.32 1.64
N ALA A 700 29.05 -40.96 0.37
CA ALA A 700 29.32 -41.86 -0.76
C ALA A 700 29.64 -41.07 -2.04
N THR A 701 30.75 -41.46 -2.68
CA THR A 701 31.33 -40.98 -3.93
C THR A 701 30.45 -41.25 -5.17
N PRO A 702 30.52 -40.43 -6.25
CA PRO A 702 29.81 -40.71 -7.49
C PRO A 702 30.67 -41.55 -8.45
N THR A 703 30.11 -42.64 -8.98
CA THR A 703 30.60 -43.31 -10.18
C THR A 703 29.53 -43.33 -11.27
N THR A 704 30.02 -43.21 -12.49
CA THR A 704 29.34 -42.97 -13.76
C THR A 704 28.55 -44.16 -14.29
N SER A 705 27.55 -43.83 -15.13
CA SER A 705 27.05 -44.55 -16.32
C SER A 705 25.60 -45.05 -16.25
N GLY A 706 24.81 -44.64 -17.26
CA GLY A 706 23.58 -45.35 -17.65
C GLY A 706 22.43 -44.46 -18.11
N LEU A 707 22.49 -43.95 -19.35
CA LEU A 707 21.31 -43.47 -20.07
C LEU A 707 20.30 -44.63 -20.22
N THR A 708 19.08 -44.48 -19.71
CA THR A 708 17.82 -44.80 -20.44
C THR A 708 16.63 -44.06 -19.83
N SER A 709 15.78 -43.58 -20.73
CA SER A 709 14.52 -42.85 -20.60
C SER A 709 13.66 -43.06 -19.35
N GLY A 710 13.28 -41.96 -18.71
CA GLY A 710 12.19 -41.89 -17.72
C GLY A 710 11.86 -40.47 -17.28
N SER A 711 10.83 -39.88 -17.88
CA SER A 711 9.99 -38.78 -17.38
C SER A 711 10.66 -37.63 -16.60
N GLU A 712 11.01 -36.56 -17.32
CA GLU A 712 11.25 -35.23 -16.75
C GLU A 712 9.96 -34.64 -16.15
N ALA A 713 9.61 -35.06 -14.94
CA ALA A 713 8.79 -34.26 -14.05
C ALA A 713 9.71 -33.32 -13.27
N SER A 714 10.28 -32.35 -13.99
CA SER A 714 10.99 -31.21 -13.39
C SER A 714 10.01 -30.44 -12.50
N GLY A 715 10.40 -30.27 -11.25
CA GLY A 715 9.67 -29.53 -10.22
C GLY A 715 9.32 -28.13 -10.71
N ARG A 716 8.09 -27.97 -11.20
CA ARG A 716 7.44 -26.67 -11.23
C ARG A 716 7.24 -26.29 -9.77
N ARG A 717 8.08 -25.35 -9.31
CA ARG A 717 7.75 -24.48 -8.18
C ARG A 717 6.27 -24.16 -8.31
N SER A 718 5.49 -24.52 -7.29
CA SER A 718 4.09 -24.12 -7.15
C SER A 718 4.08 -22.60 -7.09
N ALA A 719 4.05 -21.95 -8.26
CA ALA A 719 3.69 -20.56 -8.38
C ALA A 719 2.30 -20.46 -7.74
N SER A 720 2.14 -19.57 -6.75
CA SER A 720 0.81 -19.25 -6.23
C SER A 720 -0.10 -18.95 -7.43
N ALA A 721 -1.30 -19.52 -7.43
CA ALA A 721 -2.26 -19.28 -8.49
C ALA A 721 -2.40 -17.75 -8.70
N PRO A 722 -2.34 -17.25 -9.95
CA PRO A 722 -2.45 -15.82 -10.20
C PRO A 722 -3.79 -15.31 -9.65
N ALA A 723 -3.74 -14.21 -8.90
CA ALA A 723 -4.92 -13.61 -8.32
C ALA A 723 -5.89 -13.11 -9.42
N PRO A 724 -7.21 -13.16 -9.19
CA PRO A 724 -8.20 -12.54 -10.08
C PRO A 724 -7.90 -11.05 -10.30
N ALA A 725 -8.32 -10.53 -11.46
CA ALA A 725 -8.09 -9.13 -11.82
C ALA A 725 -8.87 -8.16 -10.94
N ASP A 726 -10.10 -8.53 -10.55
CA ASP A 726 -11.01 -7.74 -9.73
C ASP A 726 -11.12 -6.28 -10.20
N VAL A 727 -11.59 -6.11 -11.43
CA VAL A 727 -11.81 -4.80 -12.06
C VAL A 727 -13.30 -4.52 -12.15
N ALA A 728 -13.76 -3.43 -11.55
CA ALA A 728 -15.14 -2.98 -11.57
C ALA A 728 -15.45 -2.19 -12.85
N ILE A 729 -16.60 -2.51 -13.46
CA ILE A 729 -17.24 -1.69 -14.50
C ILE A 729 -18.12 -0.67 -13.78
N ILE A 730 -17.75 0.61 -13.84
CA ILE A 730 -18.39 1.67 -13.06
C ILE A 730 -19.18 2.69 -13.88
N GLY A 731 -18.99 2.72 -15.19
CA GLY A 731 -19.74 3.56 -16.11
C GLY A 731 -19.85 2.90 -17.48
N ILE A 732 -20.98 3.12 -18.15
CA ILE A 732 -21.28 2.54 -19.46
C ILE A 732 -21.79 3.63 -20.41
N GLY A 733 -21.27 3.63 -21.64
CA GLY A 733 -21.84 4.39 -22.75
C GLY A 733 -21.77 3.56 -24.04
N CYS A 734 -22.82 3.60 -24.85
CA CYS A 734 -22.80 2.97 -26.17
C CYS A 734 -23.81 3.60 -27.14
N VAL A 735 -23.58 3.35 -28.43
CA VAL A 735 -24.52 3.58 -29.52
C VAL A 735 -24.48 2.35 -30.42
N PHE A 736 -25.64 1.76 -30.63
CA PHE A 736 -25.83 0.54 -31.42
C PHE A 736 -27.06 0.68 -32.34
N PRO A 737 -27.28 -0.23 -33.29
CA PRO A 737 -28.43 -0.16 -34.18
C PRO A 737 -29.76 -0.07 -33.41
N GLN A 738 -30.56 0.95 -33.72
CA GLN A 738 -31.80 1.34 -33.04
C GLN A 738 -31.66 1.63 -31.52
N ALA A 739 -30.46 1.96 -31.03
CA ALA A 739 -30.21 2.36 -29.64
C ALA A 739 -29.23 3.54 -29.57
N GLY A 740 -29.72 4.70 -29.14
CA GLY A 740 -28.92 5.92 -28.99
C GLY A 740 -28.09 5.99 -27.70
N ASP A 741 -28.39 5.13 -26.73
CA ASP A 741 -27.68 5.03 -25.45
C ASP A 741 -27.74 3.61 -24.84
N ALA A 742 -27.14 3.45 -23.66
CA ALA A 742 -27.04 2.17 -22.96
C ALA A 742 -28.38 1.67 -22.36
N ASP A 743 -29.25 2.59 -21.94
CA ASP A 743 -30.57 2.25 -21.38
C ASP A 743 -31.49 1.71 -22.49
N GLU A 744 -31.51 2.37 -23.66
CA GLU A 744 -32.23 1.91 -24.84
C GLU A 744 -31.68 0.58 -25.36
N TYR A 745 -30.35 0.45 -25.42
CA TYR A 745 -29.71 -0.80 -25.83
C TYR A 745 -30.15 -1.96 -24.92
N TRP A 746 -30.06 -1.80 -23.60
CA TRP A 746 -30.50 -2.83 -22.66
C TRP A 746 -32.00 -3.14 -22.79
N ALA A 747 -32.84 -2.13 -22.96
CA ALA A 747 -34.28 -2.34 -23.17
C ALA A 747 -34.57 -3.13 -24.45
N ASN A 748 -33.84 -2.85 -25.54
CA ASN A 748 -33.95 -3.59 -26.80
C ASN A 748 -33.54 -5.06 -26.62
N ILE A 749 -32.46 -5.32 -25.88
CA ILE A 749 -31.99 -6.68 -25.55
C ILE A 749 -33.05 -7.47 -24.78
N VAL A 750 -33.66 -6.86 -23.77
CA VAL A 750 -34.68 -7.52 -22.94
C VAL A 750 -35.95 -7.79 -23.75
N ARG A 751 -36.31 -6.89 -24.68
CA ARG A 751 -37.49 -7.01 -25.55
C ARG A 751 -37.27 -7.94 -26.74
N GLY A 752 -36.02 -8.29 -27.06
CA GLY A 752 -35.69 -9.11 -28.23
C GLY A 752 -35.91 -8.37 -29.54
N VAL A 753 -35.48 -7.11 -29.63
CA VAL A 753 -35.58 -6.30 -30.86
C VAL A 753 -34.56 -6.76 -31.88
N ASP A 754 -35.01 -7.03 -33.12
CA ASP A 754 -34.13 -7.22 -34.28
C ASP A 754 -33.88 -5.86 -34.95
N SER A 755 -32.65 -5.38 -34.82
CA SER A 755 -32.22 -4.08 -35.33
C SER A 755 -31.60 -4.15 -36.73
N VAL A 756 -31.59 -5.32 -37.38
CA VAL A 756 -31.05 -5.46 -38.74
C VAL A 756 -32.07 -5.00 -39.77
N THR A 757 -31.66 -4.11 -40.68
CA THR A 757 -32.51 -3.52 -41.72
C THR A 757 -31.87 -3.67 -43.10
N GLU A 758 -32.62 -3.36 -44.16
CA GLU A 758 -31.99 -3.20 -45.47
C GLU A 758 -30.99 -2.03 -45.44
N VAL A 759 -29.93 -2.13 -46.24
CA VAL A 759 -28.92 -1.07 -46.36
C VAL A 759 -29.58 0.21 -46.89
N PRO A 760 -29.44 1.35 -46.19
CA PRO A 760 -29.91 2.64 -46.69
C PRO A 760 -29.18 3.05 -47.98
N ALA A 761 -29.91 3.59 -48.95
CA ALA A 761 -29.31 4.08 -50.21
C ALA A 761 -28.27 5.20 -50.00
N SER A 762 -28.32 5.90 -48.86
CA SER A 762 -27.31 6.88 -48.44
C SER A 762 -25.96 6.27 -48.07
N ARG A 763 -25.90 4.96 -47.75
CA ARG A 763 -24.66 4.20 -47.53
C ARG A 763 -24.13 3.66 -48.85
N TRP A 764 -24.96 2.87 -49.55
CA TRP A 764 -24.74 2.44 -50.92
C TRP A 764 -26.05 1.93 -51.52
N ASP A 765 -26.18 2.01 -52.84
CA ASP A 765 -27.42 1.64 -53.54
C ASP A 765 -27.51 0.12 -53.76
N PRO A 766 -28.47 -0.59 -53.11
CA PRO A 766 -28.68 -2.00 -53.34
C PRO A 766 -29.04 -2.31 -54.80
N ALA A 767 -29.71 -1.42 -55.53
CA ALA A 767 -30.06 -1.64 -56.93
C ALA A 767 -28.81 -1.79 -57.84
N VAL A 768 -27.68 -1.22 -57.42
CA VAL A 768 -26.41 -1.30 -58.16
C VAL A 768 -25.62 -2.54 -57.74
N PHE A 769 -25.48 -2.78 -56.44
CA PHE A 769 -24.48 -3.73 -55.93
C PHE A 769 -25.05 -5.04 -55.39
N TYR A 770 -26.35 -5.14 -55.13
CA TYR A 770 -26.95 -6.39 -54.65
C TYR A 770 -27.24 -7.33 -55.82
N ASP A 771 -26.79 -8.58 -55.68
CA ASP A 771 -27.20 -9.70 -56.51
C ASP A 771 -27.21 -10.98 -55.66
N PRO A 772 -28.39 -11.54 -55.33
CA PRO A 772 -28.47 -12.75 -54.52
C PRO A 772 -27.81 -13.96 -55.20
N ALA A 773 -27.62 -13.97 -56.52
CA ALA A 773 -26.93 -15.04 -57.23
C ALA A 773 -25.40 -14.89 -57.23
N SER A 774 -24.87 -13.73 -56.81
CA SER A 774 -23.44 -13.41 -56.83
C SER A 774 -22.60 -14.44 -56.07
N ARG A 775 -21.44 -14.78 -56.65
CA ARG A 775 -20.39 -15.64 -56.08
C ARG A 775 -18.97 -15.09 -56.28
N THR A 776 -18.81 -14.00 -57.03
CA THR A 776 -17.50 -13.51 -57.52
C THR A 776 -16.90 -12.39 -56.66
N GLY A 777 -17.64 -11.85 -55.69
CA GLY A 777 -17.21 -10.75 -54.84
C GLY A 777 -17.32 -9.36 -55.48
N GLU A 778 -17.76 -9.25 -56.73
CA GLU A 778 -17.99 -7.95 -57.43
C GLU A 778 -19.37 -7.35 -57.13
N LYS A 779 -20.31 -8.19 -56.68
CA LYS A 779 -21.63 -7.81 -56.16
C LYS A 779 -21.87 -8.51 -54.83
N SER A 780 -22.63 -7.88 -53.95
CA SER A 780 -22.97 -8.46 -52.65
C SER A 780 -24.18 -9.39 -52.75
N PRO A 781 -24.12 -10.61 -52.20
CA PRO A 781 -25.26 -11.51 -52.09
C PRO A 781 -26.19 -11.16 -50.92
N SER A 782 -25.87 -10.10 -50.15
CA SER A 782 -26.67 -9.59 -49.05
C SER A 782 -26.89 -8.09 -49.17
N LYS A 783 -27.98 -7.60 -48.61
CA LYS A 783 -28.34 -6.17 -48.57
C LYS A 783 -28.82 -5.75 -47.19
N TRP A 784 -28.42 -6.48 -46.15
CA TRP A 784 -28.91 -6.33 -44.78
C TRP A 784 -27.76 -6.00 -43.83
N GLY A 785 -28.00 -5.08 -42.90
CA GLY A 785 -27.06 -4.73 -41.85
C GLY A 785 -27.69 -3.94 -40.70
N GLY A 786 -26.98 -3.85 -39.59
CA GLY A 786 -27.31 -2.97 -38.47
C GLY A 786 -26.61 -1.62 -38.63
N PHE A 787 -27.37 -0.53 -38.57
CA PHE A 787 -26.87 0.83 -38.74
C PHE A 787 -27.17 1.66 -37.50
N VAL A 788 -26.19 2.43 -37.03
CA VAL A 788 -26.40 3.31 -35.87
C VAL A 788 -27.37 4.45 -36.22
N PRO A 789 -28.18 4.92 -35.26
CA PRO A 789 -29.01 6.11 -35.46
C PRO A 789 -28.16 7.38 -35.57
N ASP A 790 -28.76 8.46 -36.07
CA ASP A 790 -28.13 9.78 -36.03
C ASP A 790 -27.97 10.25 -34.57
N VAL A 791 -26.75 10.65 -34.20
CA VAL A 791 -26.43 11.12 -32.85
C VAL A 791 -26.02 12.60 -32.92
N PRO A 792 -26.71 13.51 -32.20
CA PRO A 792 -26.30 14.89 -32.10
C PRO A 792 -24.89 15.00 -31.52
N PHE A 793 -24.03 15.80 -32.15
CA PHE A 793 -22.65 16.02 -31.72
C PHE A 793 -22.37 17.52 -31.58
N ASP A 794 -22.02 17.96 -30.37
CA ASP A 794 -21.66 19.34 -30.09
C ASP A 794 -20.16 19.57 -30.27
N ALA A 795 -19.76 19.95 -31.48
CA ALA A 795 -18.36 20.21 -31.81
C ALA A 795 -17.75 21.34 -30.94
N PHE A 796 -18.54 22.35 -30.56
CA PHE A 796 -18.05 23.48 -29.77
C PHE A 796 -17.77 23.07 -28.32
N ALA A 797 -18.61 22.22 -27.72
CA ALA A 797 -18.39 21.68 -26.38
C ALA A 797 -17.06 20.92 -26.27
N TYR A 798 -16.59 20.31 -27.37
CA TYR A 798 -15.30 19.62 -27.44
C TYR A 798 -14.14 20.49 -28.01
N GLY A 799 -14.39 21.76 -28.32
CA GLY A 799 -13.39 22.66 -28.92
C GLY A 799 -12.93 22.20 -30.32
N ILE A 800 -13.80 21.55 -31.08
CA ILE A 800 -13.57 21.14 -32.47
C ILE A 800 -14.17 22.21 -33.40
N PRO A 801 -13.37 22.85 -34.26
CA PRO A 801 -13.87 23.83 -35.21
C PRO A 801 -14.90 23.21 -36.18
N PRO A 802 -16.04 23.86 -36.47
CA PRO A 802 -17.04 23.30 -37.38
C PRO A 802 -16.54 22.99 -38.80
N ASN A 803 -15.57 23.76 -39.30
CA ASN A 803 -14.94 23.53 -40.61
C ASN A 803 -14.08 22.26 -40.65
N SER A 804 -13.62 21.75 -39.50
CA SER A 804 -12.84 20.51 -39.40
C SER A 804 -13.70 19.25 -39.48
N LEU A 805 -15.01 19.34 -39.22
CA LEU A 805 -15.91 18.17 -39.13
C LEU A 805 -15.92 17.33 -40.42
N GLY A 806 -15.90 17.98 -41.58
CA GLY A 806 -15.86 17.28 -42.88
C GLY A 806 -14.54 16.56 -43.17
N SER A 807 -13.53 16.72 -42.32
CA SER A 807 -12.21 16.09 -42.43
C SER A 807 -11.92 15.07 -41.33
N ILE A 808 -12.86 14.82 -40.40
CA ILE A 808 -12.70 13.88 -39.29
C ILE A 808 -13.66 12.70 -39.47
N GLU A 809 -13.16 11.49 -39.28
CA GLU A 809 -13.97 10.27 -39.31
C GLU A 809 -15.09 10.32 -38.26
N PRO A 810 -16.36 10.04 -38.63
CA PRO A 810 -17.47 9.98 -37.69
C PRO A 810 -17.20 9.04 -36.50
N THR A 811 -16.44 7.96 -36.72
CA THR A 811 -16.05 7.01 -35.66
C THR A 811 -15.25 7.69 -34.55
N GLN A 812 -14.36 8.64 -34.87
CA GLN A 812 -13.58 9.38 -33.86
C GLN A 812 -14.48 10.31 -33.04
N LEU A 813 -15.43 10.99 -33.70
CA LEU A 813 -16.35 11.92 -33.05
C LEU A 813 -17.34 11.18 -32.15
N LEU A 814 -17.92 10.08 -32.64
CA LEU A 814 -18.85 9.28 -31.89
C LEU A 814 -18.18 8.57 -30.70
N ALA A 815 -16.94 8.08 -30.87
CA ALA A 815 -16.16 7.51 -29.78
C ALA A 815 -15.89 8.54 -28.65
N LEU A 816 -15.61 9.80 -29.00
CA LEU A 816 -15.48 10.88 -28.03
C LEU A 816 -16.77 11.13 -27.26
N GLU A 817 -17.91 11.24 -27.96
CA GLU A 817 -19.22 11.44 -27.32
C GLU A 817 -19.56 10.26 -26.39
N VAL A 818 -19.38 9.03 -26.86
CA VAL A 818 -19.66 7.80 -26.09
C VAL A 818 -18.74 7.67 -24.87
N ALA A 819 -17.46 8.01 -25.00
CA ALA A 819 -16.51 8.03 -23.88
C ALA A 819 -16.92 9.07 -22.83
N ALA A 820 -17.35 10.26 -23.26
CA ALA A 820 -17.87 11.29 -22.36
C ALA A 820 -19.15 10.84 -21.65
N ARG A 821 -20.07 10.16 -22.35
CA ARG A 821 -21.28 9.57 -21.75
C ARG A 821 -20.95 8.51 -20.71
N ALA A 822 -19.99 7.63 -20.98
CA ALA A 822 -19.56 6.61 -20.03
C ALA A 822 -18.95 7.22 -18.76
N LEU A 823 -18.18 8.31 -18.91
CA LEU A 823 -17.60 9.04 -17.78
C LEU A 823 -18.67 9.78 -16.95
N ARG A 824 -19.67 10.37 -17.62
CA ARG A 824 -20.87 10.94 -16.98
C ARG A 824 -21.67 9.87 -16.24
N ASP A 825 -21.87 8.71 -16.85
CA ASP A 825 -22.59 7.59 -16.21
C ASP A 825 -21.90 7.14 -14.91
N ALA A 826 -20.56 7.13 -14.90
CA ALA A 826 -19.76 6.87 -13.70
C ALA A 826 -19.80 8.01 -12.64
N GLY A 827 -20.41 9.16 -12.96
CA GLY A 827 -20.52 10.34 -12.10
C GLY A 827 -19.26 11.22 -12.04
N TYR A 828 -18.32 11.03 -12.96
CA TYR A 828 -17.03 11.74 -12.99
C TYR A 828 -17.02 12.98 -13.89
N ASP A 829 -18.19 13.47 -14.29
CA ASP A 829 -18.37 14.84 -14.78
C ASP A 829 -18.39 15.86 -13.64
N GLU A 830 -18.96 15.49 -12.48
CA GLU A 830 -19.03 16.32 -11.29
C GLU A 830 -17.99 15.94 -10.23
N ARG A 831 -17.64 14.65 -10.14
CA ARG A 831 -16.71 14.15 -9.11
C ARG A 831 -15.26 14.36 -9.52
N PRO A 832 -14.37 14.83 -8.62
CA PRO A 832 -12.95 14.93 -8.93
C PRO A 832 -12.31 13.54 -9.07
N PHE A 833 -11.39 13.40 -10.02
CA PHE A 833 -10.58 12.20 -10.21
C PHE A 833 -9.20 12.56 -10.78
N ASP A 834 -8.23 11.65 -10.63
CA ASP A 834 -6.88 11.85 -11.14
C ASP A 834 -6.84 11.64 -12.66
N ARG A 835 -7.01 12.74 -13.38
CA ARG A 835 -6.90 12.80 -14.84
C ARG A 835 -5.52 12.38 -15.34
N SER A 836 -4.45 12.67 -14.59
CA SER A 836 -3.07 12.32 -14.99
C SER A 836 -2.82 10.81 -14.99
N ARG A 837 -3.63 10.05 -14.24
CA ARG A 837 -3.58 8.58 -14.16
C ARG A 837 -4.81 7.90 -14.76
N THR A 838 -5.52 8.59 -15.65
CA THR A 838 -6.65 8.03 -16.39
C THR A 838 -6.22 7.71 -17.82
N ALA A 839 -6.23 6.43 -18.19
CA ALA A 839 -5.83 5.93 -19.50
C ALA A 839 -7.02 5.70 -20.44
N VAL A 840 -6.76 5.60 -21.75
CA VAL A 840 -7.76 5.37 -22.79
C VAL A 840 -7.31 4.24 -23.71
N VAL A 841 -8.06 3.14 -23.77
CA VAL A 841 -7.72 1.98 -24.61
C VAL A 841 -8.91 1.62 -25.49
N PHE A 842 -8.74 1.65 -26.81
CA PHE A 842 -9.84 1.39 -27.75
C PHE A 842 -9.52 0.25 -28.72
N GLY A 843 -10.49 -0.64 -28.98
CA GLY A 843 -10.45 -1.59 -30.09
C GLY A 843 -10.99 -0.97 -31.37
N SER A 844 -10.18 -0.89 -32.44
CA SER A 844 -10.60 -0.37 -33.75
C SER A 844 -9.61 -0.79 -34.83
N GLU A 845 -10.10 -0.98 -36.06
CA GLU A 845 -9.26 -1.24 -37.24
C GLU A 845 -9.09 0.00 -38.13
N ALA A 846 -8.19 -0.10 -39.11
CA ALA A 846 -7.98 0.92 -40.14
C ALA A 846 -8.84 0.64 -41.39
N GLY A 847 -8.99 1.63 -42.28
CA GLY A 847 -9.72 1.44 -43.56
C GLY A 847 -11.14 2.00 -43.57
N THR A 848 -11.38 3.07 -42.82
CA THR A 848 -12.66 3.76 -42.73
C THR A 848 -13.03 4.53 -44.01
N GLU A 849 -14.30 4.94 -44.14
CA GLU A 849 -14.87 5.47 -45.39
C GLU A 849 -14.22 6.78 -45.86
N LEU A 850 -13.96 7.75 -44.94
CA LEU A 850 -13.35 9.03 -45.30
C LEU A 850 -11.89 8.85 -45.71
N GLY A 851 -11.15 7.99 -45.00
CA GLY A 851 -9.78 7.60 -45.39
C GLY A 851 -9.71 6.95 -46.78
N THR A 852 -10.70 6.12 -47.11
CA THR A 852 -10.84 5.52 -48.44
C THR A 852 -11.14 6.58 -49.50
N ALA A 853 -12.04 7.53 -49.22
CA ALA A 853 -12.38 8.62 -50.14
C ALA A 853 -11.16 9.54 -50.43
N TYR A 854 -10.35 9.85 -49.40
CA TYR A 854 -9.07 10.55 -49.60
C TYR A 854 -8.10 9.74 -50.47
N SER A 855 -8.01 8.42 -50.24
CA SER A 855 -7.15 7.53 -51.02
C SER A 855 -7.58 7.49 -52.49
N VAL A 856 -8.88 7.39 -52.76
CA VAL A 856 -9.43 7.44 -54.13
C VAL A 856 -9.06 8.76 -54.80
N ARG A 857 -9.30 9.90 -54.13
CA ARG A 857 -8.95 11.22 -54.67
C ARG A 857 -7.46 11.33 -55.00
N ALA A 858 -6.59 10.86 -54.11
CA ALA A 858 -5.15 10.93 -54.27
C ALA A 858 -4.63 10.04 -55.42
N LEU A 859 -5.28 8.89 -55.64
CA LEU A 859 -4.88 7.92 -56.66
C LEU A 859 -5.43 8.22 -58.05
N LEU A 860 -6.60 8.87 -58.18
CA LEU A 860 -7.20 9.14 -59.48
C LEU A 860 -6.28 9.89 -60.47
N PRO A 861 -5.55 10.97 -60.09
CA PRO A 861 -4.62 11.63 -61.00
C PRO A 861 -3.49 10.75 -61.50
N LYS A 862 -3.08 9.71 -60.75
CA LYS A 862 -2.08 8.74 -61.20
C LYS A 862 -2.58 7.91 -62.39
N TYR A 863 -3.88 7.64 -62.45
CA TYR A 863 -4.48 6.81 -63.51
C TYR A 863 -5.05 7.65 -64.66
N PHE A 864 -5.61 8.84 -64.37
CA PHE A 864 -6.35 9.67 -65.32
C PHE A 864 -5.70 11.03 -65.61
N GLY A 865 -4.56 11.37 -64.99
CA GLY A 865 -3.89 12.66 -65.13
C GLY A 865 -4.50 13.79 -64.29
N GLU A 866 -5.78 13.67 -63.93
CA GLU A 866 -6.53 14.57 -63.06
C GLU A 866 -7.61 13.80 -62.29
N VAL A 867 -8.32 14.48 -61.38
CA VAL A 867 -9.55 13.93 -60.79
C VAL A 867 -10.70 14.17 -61.77
N PRO A 868 -11.41 13.14 -62.25
CA PRO A 868 -12.49 13.33 -63.22
C PRO A 868 -13.57 14.31 -62.71
N PRO A 869 -14.06 15.28 -63.52
CA PRO A 869 -14.99 16.31 -63.07
C PRO A 869 -16.29 15.79 -62.44
N GLY A 870 -16.78 14.63 -62.90
CA GLY A 870 -18.01 14.01 -62.38
C GLY A 870 -17.92 13.51 -60.94
N VAL A 871 -16.70 13.32 -60.40
CA VAL A 871 -16.47 12.84 -59.03
C VAL A 871 -15.69 13.84 -58.16
N ASP A 872 -15.10 14.91 -58.72
CA ASP A 872 -14.31 15.89 -57.94
C ASP A 872 -15.11 16.54 -56.81
N GLY A 873 -16.39 16.84 -57.05
CA GLY A 873 -17.28 17.40 -56.02
C GLY A 873 -17.80 16.39 -54.99
N GLN A 874 -17.60 15.09 -55.22
CA GLN A 874 -18.04 14.01 -54.33
C GLN A 874 -16.94 13.54 -53.38
N LEU A 875 -15.67 13.79 -53.71
CA LEU A 875 -14.51 13.34 -52.95
C LEU A 875 -13.95 14.47 -52.06
N PRO A 876 -13.58 14.16 -50.79
CA PRO A 876 -13.15 15.16 -49.82
C PRO A 876 -11.84 15.84 -50.26
N ARG A 877 -11.70 17.15 -50.02
CA ARG A 877 -10.44 17.87 -50.26
C ARG A 877 -9.51 17.76 -49.06
N LEU A 878 -8.22 17.68 -49.33
CA LEU A 878 -7.19 17.67 -48.28
C LEU A 878 -7.16 19.04 -47.58
N THR A 879 -7.11 18.98 -46.26
CA THR A 879 -6.99 20.07 -45.29
C THR A 879 -5.94 19.67 -44.26
N GLU A 880 -5.53 20.61 -43.41
CA GLU A 880 -4.67 20.34 -42.25
C GLU A 880 -5.26 19.29 -41.29
N ASP A 881 -6.59 19.15 -41.26
CA ASP A 881 -7.29 18.21 -40.38
C ASP A 881 -7.44 16.80 -40.99
N SER A 882 -7.17 16.64 -42.29
CA SER A 882 -7.40 15.37 -43.00
C SER A 882 -6.55 14.22 -42.44
N ALA A 883 -5.27 14.47 -42.15
CA ALA A 883 -4.38 13.45 -41.62
C ALA A 883 -4.80 12.97 -40.21
N PRO A 884 -4.92 13.84 -39.18
CA PRO A 884 -5.38 13.40 -37.86
C PRO A 884 -6.83 12.88 -37.88
N GLY A 885 -7.64 13.33 -38.83
CA GLY A 885 -9.04 12.93 -38.96
C GLY A 885 -9.30 11.49 -39.36
N VAL A 886 -8.33 10.79 -39.99
CA VAL A 886 -8.51 9.41 -40.48
C VAL A 886 -7.61 8.37 -39.80
N LEU A 887 -6.69 8.79 -38.93
CA LEU A 887 -5.77 7.89 -38.24
C LEU A 887 -6.47 7.15 -37.09
N THR A 888 -6.37 5.81 -37.06
CA THR A 888 -7.07 4.99 -36.05
C THR A 888 -6.61 5.27 -34.62
N ASN A 889 -5.30 5.49 -34.39
CA ASN A 889 -4.78 5.83 -33.05
C ASN A 889 -5.34 7.15 -32.49
N VAL A 890 -5.81 8.05 -33.37
CA VAL A 890 -6.40 9.32 -32.96
C VAL A 890 -7.79 9.11 -32.34
N ILE A 891 -8.42 7.94 -32.45
CA ILE A 891 -9.64 7.63 -31.67
C ILE A 891 -9.34 7.77 -30.16
N ALA A 892 -8.37 7.01 -29.65
CA ALA A 892 -7.96 7.09 -28.25
C ALA A 892 -7.30 8.43 -27.91
N GLY A 893 -6.46 8.95 -28.82
CA GLY A 893 -5.77 10.22 -28.62
C GLY A 893 -6.71 11.43 -28.55
N ARG A 894 -7.77 11.46 -29.36
CA ARG A 894 -8.76 12.54 -29.35
C ARG A 894 -9.61 12.49 -28.09
N ILE A 895 -9.98 11.29 -27.60
CA ILE A 895 -10.64 11.13 -26.30
C ILE A 895 -9.76 11.70 -25.18
N ALA A 896 -8.51 11.24 -25.09
CA ALA A 896 -7.57 11.70 -24.06
C ALA A 896 -7.34 13.22 -24.14
N ASN A 897 -7.14 13.76 -25.35
CA ASN A 897 -6.92 15.19 -25.56
C ASN A 897 -8.13 16.05 -25.20
N ARG A 898 -9.35 15.62 -25.56
CA ARG A 898 -10.56 16.43 -25.40
C ARG A 898 -11.19 16.30 -24.01
N LEU A 899 -10.98 15.17 -23.34
CA LEU A 899 -11.40 14.97 -21.96
C LEU A 899 -10.29 15.28 -20.95
N ASP A 900 -9.12 15.72 -21.42
CA ASP A 900 -7.95 16.09 -20.61
C ASP A 900 -7.50 14.96 -19.68
N LEU A 901 -7.11 13.84 -20.30
CA LEU A 901 -6.66 12.62 -19.63
C LEU A 901 -5.17 12.41 -19.93
N GLY A 902 -4.35 12.33 -18.88
CA GLY A 902 -2.89 12.27 -18.96
C GLY A 902 -2.28 10.86 -18.91
N GLY A 903 -3.10 9.82 -18.76
CA GLY A 903 -2.64 8.43 -18.81
C GLY A 903 -2.31 7.96 -20.23
N ALA A 904 -1.86 6.70 -20.35
CA ALA A 904 -1.59 6.10 -21.65
C ALA A 904 -2.84 6.11 -22.54
N ASN A 905 -2.67 6.39 -23.83
CA ASN A 905 -3.74 6.24 -24.81
C ASN A 905 -3.25 5.48 -26.04
N TYR A 906 -4.00 4.46 -26.46
CA TYR A 906 -3.67 3.66 -27.64
C TYR A 906 -4.87 2.87 -28.18
N THR A 907 -4.71 2.39 -29.41
CA THR A 907 -5.67 1.53 -30.08
C THR A 907 -5.09 0.13 -30.26
N VAL A 908 -5.93 -0.89 -30.14
CA VAL A 908 -5.60 -2.29 -30.44
C VAL A 908 -6.46 -2.82 -31.59
N ASP A 909 -5.87 -3.69 -32.40
CA ASP A 909 -6.56 -4.38 -33.48
C ASP A 909 -6.35 -5.90 -33.33
N ALA A 910 -7.47 -6.59 -33.15
CA ALA A 910 -7.57 -8.05 -33.18
C ALA A 910 -8.84 -8.46 -33.95
N ALA A 911 -9.17 -7.71 -35.01
CA ALA A 911 -10.40 -7.82 -35.78
C ALA A 911 -11.64 -7.86 -34.86
N CYS A 912 -12.49 -8.88 -35.01
CA CYS A 912 -13.70 -9.07 -34.21
C CYS A 912 -13.46 -9.26 -32.70
N ALA A 913 -12.22 -9.50 -32.26
CA ALA A 913 -11.84 -9.60 -30.85
C ALA A 913 -11.18 -8.33 -30.30
N ALA A 914 -11.04 -7.26 -31.10
CA ALA A 914 -10.32 -6.04 -30.74
C ALA A 914 -10.81 -5.41 -29.43
N SER A 915 -12.11 -5.35 -29.20
CA SER A 915 -12.69 -4.81 -27.95
C SER A 915 -12.37 -5.65 -26.71
N LEU A 916 -12.27 -6.98 -26.81
CA LEU A 916 -11.85 -7.81 -25.67
C LEU A 916 -10.33 -7.78 -25.46
N ALA A 917 -9.56 -7.60 -26.53
CA ALA A 917 -8.14 -7.31 -26.41
C ALA A 917 -7.89 -5.96 -25.72
N ALA A 918 -8.72 -4.94 -26.02
CA ALA A 918 -8.70 -3.65 -25.33
C ALA A 918 -9.04 -3.81 -23.84
N LEU A 919 -10.04 -4.63 -23.52
CA LEU A 919 -10.41 -4.95 -22.14
C LEU A 919 -9.29 -5.66 -21.37
N ASP A 920 -8.62 -6.64 -21.98
CA ASP A 920 -7.46 -7.32 -21.40
C ASP A 920 -6.32 -6.33 -21.11
N ALA A 921 -6.02 -5.45 -22.06
CA ALA A 921 -5.02 -4.41 -21.89
C ALA A 921 -5.41 -3.40 -20.79
N ALA A 922 -6.66 -2.94 -20.76
CA ALA A 922 -7.17 -2.05 -19.72
C ALA A 922 -7.12 -2.68 -18.31
N CYS A 923 -7.45 -3.97 -18.18
CA CYS A 923 -7.33 -4.68 -16.91
C CYS A 923 -5.87 -4.74 -16.45
N LYS A 924 -4.92 -4.93 -17.37
CA LYS A 924 -3.48 -4.91 -17.05
C LYS A 924 -3.00 -3.54 -16.62
N GLU A 925 -3.42 -2.45 -17.27
CA GLU A 925 -3.10 -1.07 -16.85
C GLU A 925 -3.52 -0.82 -15.40
N LEU A 926 -4.70 -1.31 -15.01
CA LEU A 926 -5.23 -1.19 -13.65
C LEU A 926 -4.48 -2.09 -12.66
N VAL A 927 -4.38 -3.39 -12.94
CA VAL A 927 -3.81 -4.38 -11.98
C VAL A 927 -2.32 -4.13 -11.74
N THR A 928 -1.58 -3.62 -12.73
CA THR A 928 -0.16 -3.26 -12.59
C THR A 928 0.06 -1.91 -11.91
N GLY A 929 -1.01 -1.13 -11.70
CA GLY A 929 -0.92 0.22 -11.13
C GLY A 929 -0.40 1.28 -12.11
N ALA A 930 -0.37 1.01 -13.41
CA ALA A 930 -0.02 1.98 -14.45
C ALA A 930 -1.09 3.08 -14.58
N ALA A 931 -2.37 2.71 -14.43
CA ALA A 931 -3.51 3.63 -14.38
C ALA A 931 -4.37 3.41 -13.12
N ASP A 932 -5.13 4.43 -12.70
CA ASP A 932 -6.14 4.31 -11.64
C ASP A 932 -7.56 4.19 -12.18
N MET A 933 -7.76 4.66 -13.42
CA MET A 933 -8.99 4.55 -14.17
C MET A 933 -8.65 4.32 -15.64
N VAL A 934 -9.45 3.51 -16.32
CA VAL A 934 -9.30 3.30 -17.78
C VAL A 934 -10.64 3.46 -18.46
N LEU A 935 -10.69 4.29 -19.49
CA LEU A 935 -11.78 4.32 -20.45
C LEU A 935 -11.47 3.27 -21.53
N CYS A 936 -12.16 2.14 -21.46
CA CYS A 936 -11.98 1.01 -22.36
C CYS A 936 -13.13 0.97 -23.36
N GLY A 937 -12.83 1.05 -24.66
CA GLY A 937 -13.86 1.09 -25.69
C GLY A 937 -13.60 0.21 -26.91
N GLY A 938 -14.59 0.20 -27.80
CA GLY A 938 -14.50 -0.41 -29.12
C GLY A 938 -15.40 0.36 -30.09
N ALA A 939 -14.92 0.60 -31.31
CA ALA A 939 -15.62 1.43 -32.28
C ALA A 939 -15.49 0.88 -33.70
N ASP A 940 -16.61 0.82 -34.41
CA ASP A 940 -16.67 0.40 -35.80
C ASP A 940 -17.93 0.94 -36.49
N LEU A 941 -17.77 1.79 -37.50
CA LEU A 941 -18.88 2.37 -38.26
C LEU A 941 -18.80 2.13 -39.77
N HIS A 942 -17.80 1.40 -40.27
CA HIS A 942 -17.64 1.25 -41.71
C HIS A 942 -18.51 0.09 -42.22
N ASN A 943 -19.73 0.36 -42.65
CA ASN A 943 -20.61 -0.61 -43.31
C ASN A 943 -20.87 -0.23 -44.78
N GLY A 944 -19.84 0.29 -45.43
CA GLY A 944 -19.87 0.73 -46.82
C GLY A 944 -19.80 -0.43 -47.81
N ILE A 945 -19.99 -0.13 -49.10
CA ILE A 945 -19.97 -1.16 -50.15
C ILE A 945 -18.64 -1.91 -50.20
N TYR A 946 -17.52 -1.25 -49.92
CA TYR A 946 -16.19 -1.88 -49.91
C TYR A 946 -16.15 -3.09 -48.97
N ASP A 947 -16.67 -2.96 -47.76
CA ASP A 947 -16.70 -4.04 -46.77
C ASP A 947 -17.62 -5.18 -47.23
N TYR A 948 -18.82 -4.84 -47.74
CA TYR A 948 -19.73 -5.86 -48.26
C TYR A 948 -19.09 -6.68 -49.38
N LEU A 949 -18.33 -6.06 -50.29
CA LEU A 949 -17.62 -6.78 -51.36
C LEU A 949 -16.48 -7.66 -50.80
N LEU A 950 -15.69 -7.15 -49.85
CA LEU A 950 -14.64 -7.94 -49.19
C LEU A 950 -15.21 -9.15 -48.45
N PHE A 951 -16.25 -8.98 -47.64
CA PHE A 951 -16.89 -10.10 -46.94
C PHE A 951 -17.64 -11.05 -47.89
N SER A 952 -18.11 -10.56 -49.04
CA SER A 952 -18.65 -11.40 -50.12
C SER A 952 -17.57 -12.28 -50.76
N SER A 953 -16.38 -11.72 -50.95
CA SER A 953 -15.24 -12.44 -51.56
C SER A 953 -14.78 -13.65 -50.73
N VAL A 954 -14.94 -13.58 -49.40
CA VAL A 954 -14.66 -14.68 -48.47
C VAL A 954 -15.90 -15.49 -48.07
N HIS A 955 -17.05 -15.20 -48.70
CA HIS A 955 -18.33 -15.92 -48.51
C HIS A 955 -18.82 -15.90 -47.06
N ALA A 956 -18.57 -14.81 -46.34
CA ALA A 956 -18.92 -14.68 -44.93
C ALA A 956 -20.35 -14.15 -44.69
N LEU A 957 -20.93 -13.43 -45.66
CA LEU A 957 -22.23 -12.77 -45.48
C LEU A 957 -23.41 -13.74 -45.55
N SER A 958 -24.36 -13.58 -44.63
CA SER A 958 -25.66 -14.24 -44.67
C SER A 958 -26.49 -13.70 -45.83
N ARG A 959 -27.04 -14.60 -46.64
CA ARG A 959 -27.99 -14.26 -47.71
C ARG A 959 -29.36 -13.87 -47.16
N GLN A 960 -29.71 -14.45 -46.01
CA GLN A 960 -30.93 -14.17 -45.28
C GLN A 960 -30.85 -12.88 -44.45
N GLY A 961 -29.65 -12.29 -44.38
CA GLY A 961 -29.44 -10.99 -43.75
C GLY A 961 -29.53 -11.02 -42.24
N ARG A 962 -29.20 -12.13 -41.59
CA ARG A 962 -29.27 -12.25 -40.12
C ARG A 962 -28.14 -13.12 -39.58
N CYS A 963 -27.73 -12.87 -38.34
CA CYS A 963 -26.88 -13.79 -37.60
C CYS A 963 -27.78 -14.84 -36.92
N ALA A 964 -28.09 -15.95 -37.59
CA ALA A 964 -28.89 -17.05 -37.03
C ALA A 964 -28.05 -17.93 -36.08
N THR A 965 -27.51 -17.31 -35.04
CA THR A 965 -26.49 -17.88 -34.16
C THR A 965 -26.94 -19.21 -33.54
N PHE A 966 -26.14 -20.26 -33.74
CA PHE A 966 -26.34 -21.64 -33.32
C PHE A 966 -27.55 -22.37 -33.94
N ASP A 967 -28.31 -21.74 -34.82
CA ASP A 967 -29.42 -22.41 -35.53
C ASP A 967 -28.89 -23.32 -36.64
N ALA A 968 -29.66 -24.35 -36.99
CA ALA A 968 -29.36 -25.24 -38.10
C ALA A 968 -29.34 -24.50 -39.46
N SER A 969 -30.00 -23.35 -39.58
CA SER A 969 -30.03 -22.50 -40.78
C SER A 969 -28.95 -21.43 -40.85
N ALA A 970 -27.99 -21.42 -39.92
CA ALA A 970 -26.87 -20.50 -39.88
C ALA A 970 -26.08 -20.50 -41.21
N ASP A 971 -26.09 -19.38 -41.94
CA ASP A 971 -25.52 -19.27 -43.29
C ASP A 971 -24.50 -18.11 -43.47
N GLY A 972 -24.19 -17.38 -42.39
CA GLY A 972 -23.24 -16.26 -42.43
C GLY A 972 -23.56 -15.14 -41.46
N ILE A 973 -22.89 -14.00 -41.64
CA ILE A 973 -23.01 -12.82 -40.81
C ILE A 973 -23.90 -11.76 -41.47
N ALA A 974 -24.68 -11.03 -40.66
CA ALA A 974 -25.15 -9.69 -41.00
C ALA A 974 -24.16 -8.68 -40.41
N LEU A 975 -23.70 -7.69 -41.17
CA LEU A 975 -22.78 -6.68 -40.65
C LEU A 975 -23.51 -5.68 -39.76
N GLY A 976 -22.81 -5.11 -38.77
CA GLY A 976 -23.35 -4.12 -37.85
C GLY A 976 -22.36 -2.98 -37.61
N GLU A 977 -22.88 -1.80 -37.26
CA GLU A 977 -22.11 -0.65 -36.78
C GLU A 977 -22.26 -0.55 -35.25
N GLY A 978 -21.27 0.03 -34.56
CA GLY A 978 -21.40 0.28 -33.12
C GLY A 978 -20.20 0.97 -32.50
N VAL A 979 -20.47 1.71 -31.43
CA VAL A 979 -19.45 2.33 -30.57
C VAL A 979 -19.83 2.11 -29.12
N ALA A 980 -18.88 1.66 -28.31
CA ALA A 980 -19.08 1.43 -26.88
C ALA A 980 -17.85 1.81 -26.08
N CYS A 981 -18.06 2.28 -24.86
CA CYS A 981 -17.04 2.60 -23.87
C CYS A 981 -17.53 2.21 -22.47
N VAL A 982 -16.64 1.61 -21.68
CA VAL A 982 -16.84 1.37 -20.25
C VAL A 982 -15.74 2.06 -19.45
N VAL A 983 -16.10 2.56 -18.28
CA VAL A 983 -15.15 3.11 -17.31
C VAL A 983 -14.80 2.04 -16.31
N LEU A 984 -13.50 1.78 -16.15
CA LEU A 984 -12.97 0.70 -15.35
C LEU A 984 -12.09 1.24 -14.22
N LYS A 985 -12.20 0.61 -13.05
CA LYS A 985 -11.29 0.78 -11.91
C LYS A 985 -11.02 -0.56 -11.26
N ARG A 986 -9.94 -0.67 -10.48
CA ARG A 986 -9.80 -1.81 -9.55
C ARG A 986 -11.02 -1.81 -8.61
N LEU A 987 -11.56 -2.98 -8.29
CA LEU A 987 -12.76 -3.11 -7.47
C LEU A 987 -12.61 -2.37 -6.14
N ALA A 988 -11.47 -2.57 -5.46
CA ALA A 988 -11.16 -1.88 -4.22
C ALA A 988 -11.17 -0.34 -4.36
N ASP A 989 -10.75 0.19 -5.51
CA ASP A 989 -10.80 1.64 -5.77
C ASP A 989 -12.21 2.13 -6.07
N ALA A 990 -13.04 1.31 -6.71
CA ALA A 990 -14.44 1.62 -6.96
C ALA A 990 -15.22 1.66 -5.64
N GLU A 991 -14.99 0.68 -4.76
CA GLU A 991 -15.58 0.62 -3.42
C GLU A 991 -15.11 1.76 -2.53
N ARG A 992 -13.82 2.10 -2.59
CA ARG A 992 -13.25 3.26 -1.88
C ARG A 992 -13.95 4.55 -2.29
N ASP A 993 -14.16 4.75 -3.58
CA ASP A 993 -14.70 6.01 -4.12
C ASP A 993 -16.23 6.06 -4.07
N GLY A 994 -16.89 4.95 -3.72
CA GLY A 994 -18.35 4.85 -3.67
C GLY A 994 -18.99 4.80 -5.06
N ASP A 995 -18.28 4.23 -6.03
CA ASP A 995 -18.76 4.11 -7.40
C ASP A 995 -19.90 3.08 -7.51
N ARG A 996 -20.84 3.31 -8.42
CA ARG A 996 -21.76 2.25 -8.86
C ARG A 996 -20.95 1.17 -9.56
N VAL A 997 -21.19 -0.10 -9.24
CA VAL A 997 -20.55 -1.25 -9.92
C VAL A 997 -21.61 -2.05 -10.66
N TYR A 998 -21.54 -2.08 -12.00
CA TYR A 998 -22.43 -2.89 -12.83
C TYR A 998 -22.06 -4.37 -12.76
N ALA A 999 -20.77 -4.67 -12.92
CA ALA A 999 -20.21 -6.01 -12.82
C ALA A 999 -18.71 -5.94 -12.51
N VAL A 1000 -18.14 -7.08 -12.12
CA VAL A 1000 -16.71 -7.23 -11.85
C VAL A 1000 -16.09 -8.16 -12.89
N VAL A 1001 -15.09 -7.68 -13.62
CA VAL A 1001 -14.26 -8.49 -14.51
C VAL A 1001 -13.25 -9.25 -13.64
N LYS A 1002 -13.44 -10.56 -13.53
CA LYS A 1002 -12.57 -11.46 -12.74
C LYS A 1002 -11.31 -11.85 -13.52
N ALA A 1003 -11.43 -12.01 -14.83
CA ALA A 1003 -10.29 -12.22 -15.72
C ALA A 1003 -10.64 -11.96 -17.19
N VAL A 1004 -9.61 -11.66 -17.98
CA VAL A 1004 -9.62 -11.78 -19.43
C VAL A 1004 -8.40 -12.59 -19.85
N ALA A 1005 -8.54 -13.48 -20.83
CA ALA A 1005 -7.42 -14.24 -21.35
C ALA A 1005 -7.48 -14.39 -22.87
N GLY A 1006 -6.32 -14.16 -23.50
CA GLY A 1006 -6.12 -14.35 -24.93
C GLY A 1006 -5.42 -15.68 -25.26
N SER A 1007 -5.68 -16.17 -26.47
CA SER A 1007 -4.95 -17.26 -27.13
C SER A 1007 -4.86 -17.02 -28.64
N SER A 1008 -4.13 -17.89 -29.35
CA SER A 1008 -4.07 -17.90 -30.81
C SER A 1008 -4.33 -19.30 -31.35
N ASP A 1009 -5.02 -19.39 -32.49
CA ASP A 1009 -5.23 -20.63 -33.23
C ASP A 1009 -3.90 -21.21 -33.79
N GLY A 1010 -2.88 -20.38 -33.94
CA GLY A 1010 -1.59 -20.76 -34.50
C GLY A 1010 -1.70 -21.32 -35.92
N ARG A 1011 -0.95 -22.39 -36.22
CA ARG A 1011 -1.02 -23.06 -37.52
C ARG A 1011 -2.30 -23.91 -37.63
N SER A 1012 -3.28 -23.43 -38.41
CA SER A 1012 -4.56 -24.08 -38.69
C SER A 1012 -4.68 -24.49 -40.19
N LEU A 1013 -5.83 -25.03 -40.59
CA LEU A 1013 -6.16 -25.43 -41.98
C LEU A 1013 -6.17 -24.25 -42.96
N GLY A 1014 -6.33 -23.04 -42.45
CA GLY A 1014 -6.24 -21.78 -43.19
C GLY A 1014 -6.23 -20.61 -42.20
N LEU A 1015 -5.85 -19.41 -42.67
CA LEU A 1015 -5.77 -18.20 -41.82
C LEU A 1015 -7.11 -17.85 -41.14
N THR A 1016 -8.22 -18.18 -41.79
CA THR A 1016 -9.58 -17.81 -41.38
C THR A 1016 -10.37 -18.97 -40.78
N ALA A 1017 -9.77 -20.16 -40.68
CA ALA A 1017 -10.44 -21.36 -40.18
C ALA A 1017 -10.30 -21.45 -38.65
N PRO A 1018 -11.40 -21.42 -37.88
CA PRO A 1018 -11.34 -21.46 -36.42
C PRO A 1018 -10.80 -22.79 -35.92
N ARG A 1019 -10.15 -22.76 -34.75
CA ARG A 1019 -9.57 -23.96 -34.14
C ARG A 1019 -10.06 -24.18 -32.71
N VAL A 1020 -10.64 -25.37 -32.46
CA VAL A 1020 -11.12 -25.81 -31.13
C VAL A 1020 -10.08 -25.60 -30.04
N GLN A 1021 -8.83 -26.03 -30.27
CA GLN A 1021 -7.79 -25.90 -29.24
C GLN A 1021 -7.43 -24.45 -28.90
N GLY A 1022 -7.51 -23.53 -29.88
CA GLY A 1022 -7.27 -22.11 -29.64
C GLY A 1022 -8.36 -21.53 -28.75
N GLN A 1023 -9.63 -21.75 -29.11
CA GLN A 1023 -10.78 -21.33 -28.31
C GLN A 1023 -10.70 -21.92 -26.89
N ARG A 1024 -10.56 -23.24 -26.76
CA ARG A 1024 -10.46 -23.94 -25.47
C ARG A 1024 -9.36 -23.36 -24.57
N LEU A 1025 -8.19 -23.08 -25.12
CA LEU A 1025 -7.08 -22.49 -24.37
C LEU A 1025 -7.40 -21.09 -23.83
N ALA A 1026 -8.18 -20.27 -24.56
CA ALA A 1026 -8.62 -18.97 -24.05
C ALA A 1026 -9.60 -19.15 -22.87
N LEU A 1027 -10.55 -20.09 -22.97
CA LEU A 1027 -11.48 -20.41 -21.88
C LEU A 1027 -10.76 -20.90 -20.63
N GLU A 1028 -9.91 -21.92 -20.76
CA GLU A 1028 -9.17 -22.53 -19.64
C GLU A 1028 -8.36 -21.46 -18.89
N ARG A 1029 -7.61 -20.62 -19.62
CA ARG A 1029 -6.83 -19.53 -19.02
C ARG A 1029 -7.70 -18.50 -18.30
N ALA A 1030 -8.87 -18.16 -18.87
CA ALA A 1030 -9.75 -17.17 -18.27
C ALA A 1030 -10.37 -17.69 -16.97
N TYR A 1031 -10.89 -18.93 -16.95
CA TYR A 1031 -11.49 -19.53 -15.76
C TYR A 1031 -10.45 -19.81 -14.66
N GLU A 1032 -9.27 -20.31 -15.04
CA GLU A 1032 -8.16 -20.53 -14.10
C GLU A 1032 -7.76 -19.22 -13.41
N ARG A 1033 -7.54 -18.15 -14.18
CA ARG A 1033 -7.19 -16.82 -13.63
C ARG A 1033 -8.32 -16.19 -12.82
N ALA A 1034 -9.57 -16.43 -13.20
CA ALA A 1034 -10.72 -15.89 -12.49
C ALA A 1034 -10.94 -16.56 -11.13
N GLY A 1035 -10.40 -17.78 -10.93
CA GLY A 1035 -10.75 -18.62 -9.78
C GLY A 1035 -12.22 -19.03 -9.77
N VAL A 1036 -12.87 -19.05 -10.95
CA VAL A 1036 -14.30 -19.37 -11.11
C VAL A 1036 -14.41 -20.69 -11.85
N HIS A 1037 -15.07 -21.67 -11.21
CA HIS A 1037 -15.31 -22.95 -11.85
C HIS A 1037 -16.42 -22.84 -12.91
N PRO A 1038 -16.26 -23.41 -14.13
CA PRO A 1038 -17.26 -23.28 -15.20
C PRO A 1038 -18.67 -23.76 -14.82
N SER A 1039 -18.80 -24.73 -13.91
CA SER A 1039 -20.11 -25.19 -13.42
C SER A 1039 -20.92 -24.15 -12.63
N ARG A 1040 -20.30 -23.03 -12.22
CA ARG A 1040 -20.96 -21.91 -11.53
C ARG A 1040 -21.49 -20.84 -12.48
N VAL A 1041 -21.15 -20.92 -13.76
CA VAL A 1041 -21.52 -19.91 -14.77
C VAL A 1041 -22.97 -20.13 -15.20
N GLY A 1042 -23.79 -19.08 -15.11
CA GLY A 1042 -25.20 -19.14 -15.51
C GLY A 1042 -25.49 -18.55 -16.89
N LEU A 1043 -24.55 -17.80 -17.45
CA LEU A 1043 -24.66 -17.14 -18.76
C LEU A 1043 -23.34 -17.22 -19.52
N VAL A 1044 -23.39 -17.61 -20.79
CA VAL A 1044 -22.30 -17.41 -21.75
C VAL A 1044 -22.80 -16.55 -22.90
N GLU A 1045 -22.21 -15.37 -23.04
CA GLU A 1045 -22.33 -14.53 -24.22
C GLU A 1045 -21.24 -14.93 -25.22
N ALA A 1046 -21.65 -15.67 -26.24
CA ALA A 1046 -20.76 -16.27 -27.22
C ALA A 1046 -20.26 -15.26 -28.27
N HIS A 1047 -19.24 -15.66 -29.02
CA HIS A 1047 -18.88 -14.98 -30.24
C HIS A 1047 -20.01 -15.12 -31.28
N GLY A 1048 -20.48 -16.35 -31.53
CA GLY A 1048 -21.76 -16.70 -32.13
C GLY A 1048 -22.13 -15.87 -33.36
N THR A 1049 -21.41 -16.06 -34.45
CA THR A 1049 -21.51 -15.22 -35.66
C THR A 1049 -22.64 -15.59 -36.60
N GLY A 1050 -23.25 -16.78 -36.44
CA GLY A 1050 -24.22 -17.28 -37.41
C GLY A 1050 -23.56 -17.97 -38.62
N THR A 1051 -22.27 -18.27 -38.54
CA THR A 1051 -21.57 -19.05 -39.57
C THR A 1051 -21.65 -20.53 -39.25
N GLU A 1052 -21.97 -21.38 -40.25
CA GLU A 1052 -22.16 -22.82 -40.02
C GLU A 1052 -20.96 -23.48 -39.31
N VAL A 1053 -19.74 -23.20 -39.78
CA VAL A 1053 -18.50 -23.78 -39.22
C VAL A 1053 -18.13 -23.15 -37.88
N GLY A 1054 -18.26 -21.82 -37.75
CA GLY A 1054 -17.90 -21.10 -36.54
C GLY A 1054 -18.79 -21.49 -35.37
N ASP A 1055 -20.11 -21.45 -35.56
CA ASP A 1055 -21.09 -21.76 -34.52
C ASP A 1055 -21.01 -23.22 -34.07
N ARG A 1056 -20.80 -24.16 -35.00
CA ARG A 1056 -20.57 -25.58 -34.65
C ARG A 1056 -19.31 -25.76 -33.81
N THR A 1057 -18.22 -25.09 -34.20
CA THR A 1057 -16.92 -25.19 -33.52
C THR A 1057 -16.99 -24.61 -32.11
N GLU A 1058 -17.58 -23.43 -31.97
CA GLU A 1058 -17.74 -22.76 -30.68
C GLU A 1058 -18.65 -23.55 -29.74
N LEU A 1059 -19.81 -24.03 -30.23
CA LEU A 1059 -20.75 -24.80 -29.41
C LEU A 1059 -20.16 -26.14 -28.94
N ALA A 1060 -19.41 -26.82 -29.80
CA ALA A 1060 -18.71 -28.05 -29.43
C ALA A 1060 -17.64 -27.78 -28.35
N THR A 1061 -16.82 -26.75 -28.56
CA THR A 1061 -15.74 -26.37 -27.61
C THR A 1061 -16.31 -26.00 -26.24
N LEU A 1062 -17.37 -25.19 -26.23
CA LEU A 1062 -18.08 -24.82 -25.00
C LEU A 1062 -18.69 -26.05 -24.32
N THR A 1063 -19.37 -26.91 -25.07
CA THR A 1063 -20.04 -28.11 -24.54
C THR A 1063 -19.03 -29.04 -23.88
N GLU A 1064 -17.90 -29.30 -24.54
CA GLU A 1064 -16.81 -30.12 -24.00
C GLU A 1064 -16.27 -29.51 -22.70
N THR A 1065 -15.89 -28.23 -22.73
CA THR A 1065 -15.28 -27.53 -21.58
C THR A 1065 -16.20 -27.55 -20.35
N PHE A 1066 -17.49 -27.28 -20.54
CA PHE A 1066 -18.44 -27.20 -19.43
C PHE A 1066 -18.90 -28.56 -18.92
N THR A 1067 -19.00 -29.56 -19.80
CA THR A 1067 -19.34 -30.94 -19.41
C THR A 1067 -18.21 -31.55 -18.59
N GLU A 1068 -16.94 -31.36 -19.01
CA GLU A 1068 -15.77 -31.82 -18.24
C GLU A 1068 -15.68 -31.14 -16.87
N ALA A 1069 -16.09 -29.88 -16.78
CA ALA A 1069 -16.23 -29.16 -15.52
C ALA A 1069 -17.49 -29.56 -14.72
N GLY A 1070 -18.27 -30.55 -15.13
CA GLY A 1070 -19.42 -31.06 -14.39
C GLY A 1070 -20.62 -30.09 -14.32
N ALA A 1071 -20.77 -29.19 -15.29
CA ALA A 1071 -21.98 -28.39 -15.42
C ALA A 1071 -23.18 -29.30 -15.71
N ALA A 1072 -24.31 -29.08 -15.03
CA ALA A 1072 -25.51 -29.89 -15.22
C ALA A 1072 -26.16 -29.60 -16.59
N PRO A 1073 -26.79 -30.59 -17.26
CA PRO A 1073 -27.51 -30.36 -18.49
C PRO A 1073 -28.53 -29.21 -18.39
N GLY A 1074 -28.50 -28.30 -19.36
CA GLY A 1074 -29.37 -27.12 -19.41
C GLY A 1074 -29.19 -26.06 -18.32
N SER A 1075 -28.13 -26.13 -17.51
CA SER A 1075 -27.88 -25.18 -16.41
C SER A 1075 -27.35 -23.81 -16.86
N VAL A 1076 -26.72 -23.74 -18.03
CA VAL A 1076 -26.06 -22.52 -18.54
C VAL A 1076 -26.85 -21.92 -19.69
N THR A 1077 -27.18 -20.63 -19.62
CA THR A 1077 -27.81 -19.93 -20.75
C THR A 1077 -26.76 -19.57 -21.78
N LEU A 1078 -26.95 -19.97 -23.04
CA LEU A 1078 -26.06 -19.60 -24.15
C LEU A 1078 -26.76 -18.62 -25.10
N GLY A 1079 -26.03 -17.60 -25.55
CA GLY A 1079 -26.58 -16.64 -26.50
C GLY A 1079 -25.56 -15.74 -27.17
N SER A 1080 -26.03 -14.88 -28.07
CA SER A 1080 -25.22 -13.85 -28.74
C SER A 1080 -26.07 -12.65 -29.11
N VAL A 1081 -25.57 -11.45 -28.80
CA VAL A 1081 -26.17 -10.17 -29.17
C VAL A 1081 -26.17 -9.93 -30.67
N LYS A 1082 -25.32 -10.63 -31.43
CA LYS A 1082 -25.25 -10.49 -32.90
C LYS A 1082 -26.56 -10.88 -33.60
N SER A 1083 -27.36 -11.73 -32.96
CA SER A 1083 -28.71 -12.05 -33.42
C SER A 1083 -29.69 -10.86 -33.38
N GLN A 1084 -29.35 -9.77 -32.69
CA GLN A 1084 -30.18 -8.57 -32.56
C GLN A 1084 -29.60 -7.37 -33.32
N ILE A 1085 -28.29 -7.16 -33.25
CA ILE A 1085 -27.66 -5.93 -33.80
C ILE A 1085 -26.74 -6.20 -35.01
N GLY A 1086 -26.68 -7.44 -35.48
CA GLY A 1086 -25.65 -7.87 -36.44
C GLY A 1086 -24.26 -7.93 -35.81
N HIS A 1087 -23.24 -8.15 -36.63
CA HIS A 1087 -21.85 -8.20 -36.19
C HIS A 1087 -21.20 -6.83 -36.24
N THR A 1088 -21.08 -6.16 -35.10
CA THR A 1088 -20.45 -4.84 -34.93
C THR A 1088 -18.91 -4.85 -34.91
N LYS A 1089 -18.30 -5.81 -35.63
CA LYS A 1089 -16.86 -6.00 -35.83
C LYS A 1089 -16.00 -5.63 -34.61
N CYS A 1090 -15.19 -4.57 -34.64
CA CYS A 1090 -14.30 -4.21 -33.53
C CYS A 1090 -15.03 -3.87 -32.22
N ALA A 1091 -16.29 -3.43 -32.27
CA ALA A 1091 -17.12 -3.14 -31.09
C ALA A 1091 -17.86 -4.36 -30.52
N ALA A 1092 -17.83 -5.52 -31.20
CA ALA A 1092 -18.66 -6.68 -30.87
C ALA A 1092 -18.42 -7.26 -29.47
N GLY A 1093 -17.17 -7.30 -29.00
CA GLY A 1093 -16.83 -7.75 -27.66
C GLY A 1093 -17.42 -6.84 -26.58
N LEU A 1094 -17.34 -5.53 -26.77
CA LEU A 1094 -17.91 -4.56 -25.82
C LEU A 1094 -19.45 -4.54 -25.85
N ALA A 1095 -20.09 -4.78 -27.00
CA ALA A 1095 -21.53 -4.96 -27.08
C ALA A 1095 -22.01 -6.13 -26.20
N GLY A 1096 -21.31 -7.27 -26.29
CA GLY A 1096 -21.53 -8.44 -25.43
C GLY A 1096 -21.20 -8.17 -23.96
N LEU A 1097 -20.14 -7.40 -23.68
CA LEU A 1097 -19.75 -7.01 -22.31
C LEU A 1097 -20.85 -6.19 -21.65
N ILE A 1098 -21.40 -5.19 -22.32
CA ILE A 1098 -22.45 -4.33 -21.79
C ILE A 1098 -23.72 -5.14 -21.52
N LYS A 1099 -24.15 -5.98 -22.49
CA LYS A 1099 -25.27 -6.92 -22.29
C LYS A 1099 -25.06 -7.80 -21.06
N THR A 1100 -23.85 -8.33 -20.90
CA THR A 1100 -23.50 -9.23 -19.78
C THR A 1100 -23.46 -8.48 -18.45
N ALA A 1101 -22.89 -7.28 -18.42
CA ALA A 1101 -22.83 -6.45 -17.22
C ALA A 1101 -24.23 -6.07 -16.73
N TYR A 1102 -25.13 -5.65 -17.63
CA TYR A 1102 -26.53 -5.41 -17.27
C TYR A 1102 -27.24 -6.68 -16.81
N ALA A 1103 -27.04 -7.83 -17.47
CA ALA A 1103 -27.62 -9.11 -17.06
C ALA A 1103 -27.23 -9.49 -15.62
N LEU A 1104 -25.96 -9.32 -15.25
CA LEU A 1104 -25.44 -9.55 -13.90
C LEU A 1104 -26.03 -8.54 -12.90
N HIS A 1105 -26.01 -7.26 -13.25
CA HIS A 1105 -26.47 -6.15 -12.42
C HIS A 1105 -27.97 -6.23 -12.10
N THR A 1106 -28.78 -6.52 -13.13
CA THR A 1106 -30.26 -6.50 -13.05
C THR A 1106 -30.87 -7.86 -12.75
N GLY A 1107 -30.09 -8.94 -12.77
CA GLY A 1107 -30.60 -10.29 -12.53
C GLY A 1107 -31.53 -10.76 -13.65
N VAL A 1108 -31.13 -10.57 -14.91
CA VAL A 1108 -31.91 -11.00 -16.09
C VAL A 1108 -31.03 -11.85 -16.99
N LEU A 1109 -31.54 -13.00 -17.45
CA LEU A 1109 -30.94 -13.83 -18.49
C LEU A 1109 -31.56 -13.45 -19.85
N PRO A 1110 -30.80 -12.80 -20.76
CA PRO A 1110 -31.34 -12.37 -22.05
C PRO A 1110 -31.64 -13.52 -23.01
N GLY A 1111 -32.53 -13.25 -23.98
CA GLY A 1111 -32.79 -14.17 -25.09
C GLY A 1111 -31.76 -14.08 -26.22
N THR A 1112 -31.84 -15.00 -27.17
CA THR A 1112 -31.16 -14.99 -28.47
C THR A 1112 -32.18 -15.20 -29.58
N LEU A 1113 -32.13 -14.35 -30.62
CA LEU A 1113 -33.08 -14.39 -31.71
C LEU A 1113 -32.74 -15.45 -32.76
N HIS A 1114 -33.68 -15.71 -33.66
CA HIS A 1114 -33.57 -16.58 -34.84
C HIS A 1114 -33.28 -18.07 -34.58
N LEU A 1115 -33.20 -18.49 -33.32
CA LEU A 1115 -32.99 -19.89 -32.94
C LEU A 1115 -34.32 -20.67 -32.89
N THR A 1116 -34.61 -21.38 -33.96
CA THR A 1116 -35.74 -22.30 -34.10
C THR A 1116 -35.33 -23.74 -33.79
N GLU A 1117 -34.26 -24.22 -34.41
CA GLU A 1117 -33.70 -25.57 -34.25
C GLU A 1117 -32.17 -25.46 -34.07
N PRO A 1118 -31.61 -25.81 -32.89
CA PRO A 1118 -30.17 -25.77 -32.69
C PRO A 1118 -29.41 -26.68 -33.66
N ASN A 1119 -28.19 -26.30 -34.03
CA ASN A 1119 -27.35 -27.10 -34.89
C ASN A 1119 -26.93 -28.44 -34.22
N LYS A 1120 -26.45 -29.39 -35.02
CA LYS A 1120 -26.15 -30.78 -34.61
C LYS A 1120 -25.06 -30.94 -33.52
N ALA A 1121 -24.32 -29.90 -33.17
CA ALA A 1121 -23.38 -29.96 -32.05
C ALA A 1121 -24.07 -29.89 -30.68
N TRP A 1122 -25.37 -29.57 -30.64
CA TRP A 1122 -26.17 -29.54 -29.42
C TRP A 1122 -26.99 -30.82 -29.23
N ASP A 1123 -27.03 -31.31 -28.00
CA ASP A 1123 -27.91 -32.39 -27.55
C ASP A 1123 -28.74 -31.91 -26.36
N GLY A 1124 -30.07 -31.90 -26.49
CA GLY A 1124 -30.96 -31.36 -25.46
C GLY A 1124 -31.06 -32.18 -24.17
N THR A 1125 -30.51 -33.39 -24.15
CA THR A 1125 -30.50 -34.26 -22.95
C THR A 1125 -29.18 -34.19 -22.18
N SER A 1126 -28.06 -33.96 -22.88
CA SER A 1126 -26.72 -33.99 -22.27
C SER A 1126 -25.99 -32.65 -22.28
N SER A 1127 -26.35 -31.70 -23.14
CA SER A 1127 -25.64 -30.42 -23.24
C SER A 1127 -25.84 -29.58 -21.97
N PRO A 1128 -24.78 -28.96 -21.42
CA PRO A 1128 -24.91 -28.04 -20.29
C PRO A 1128 -25.65 -26.75 -20.68
N PHE A 1129 -25.80 -26.48 -21.98
CA PHE A 1129 -26.38 -25.23 -22.48
C PHE A 1129 -27.87 -25.35 -22.79
N ALA A 1130 -28.61 -24.32 -22.38
CA ALA A 1130 -29.98 -24.06 -22.77
C ALA A 1130 -30.08 -22.71 -23.49
N PHE A 1131 -31.02 -22.62 -24.44
CA PHE A 1131 -31.29 -21.41 -25.19
C PHE A 1131 -32.58 -20.75 -24.73
N GLY A 1132 -32.52 -19.44 -24.45
CA GLY A 1132 -33.70 -18.63 -24.15
C GLY A 1132 -34.17 -17.87 -25.39
N ARG A 1133 -35.46 -17.97 -25.73
CA ARG A 1133 -36.07 -17.16 -26.81
C ARG A 1133 -36.51 -15.76 -26.36
N ALA A 1134 -36.66 -15.56 -25.06
CA ALA A 1134 -37.03 -14.29 -24.45
C ALA A 1134 -36.28 -14.11 -23.13
N ALA A 1135 -36.19 -12.85 -22.67
CA ALA A 1135 -35.57 -12.54 -21.38
C ALA A 1135 -36.33 -13.18 -20.21
N ARG A 1136 -35.60 -13.67 -19.22
CA ARG A 1136 -36.15 -14.31 -18.01
C ARG A 1136 -35.39 -13.90 -16.76
N PRO A 1137 -35.99 -13.92 -15.57
CA PRO A 1137 -35.28 -13.61 -14.32
C PRO A 1137 -34.10 -14.57 -14.07
N TRP A 1138 -33.02 -14.02 -13.53
CA TRP A 1138 -31.88 -14.75 -13.00
C TRP A 1138 -31.95 -14.75 -11.47
N ALA A 1139 -32.68 -15.73 -10.92
CA ALA A 1139 -33.03 -15.76 -9.50
C ALA A 1139 -31.86 -15.99 -8.52
N ALA A 1140 -30.63 -16.22 -9.00
CA ALA A 1140 -29.44 -16.34 -8.15
C ALA A 1140 -29.12 -14.97 -7.50
N ALA A 1141 -28.55 -14.95 -6.30
CA ALA A 1141 -28.11 -13.71 -5.67
C ALA A 1141 -26.94 -13.07 -6.44
N PRO A 1142 -26.68 -11.74 -6.34
CA PRO A 1142 -25.68 -11.06 -7.16
C PRO A 1142 -24.29 -11.69 -7.09
N GLY A 1143 -23.80 -12.03 -5.89
CA GLY A 1143 -22.49 -12.66 -5.67
C GLY A 1143 -22.39 -14.11 -6.19
N GLU A 1144 -23.49 -14.70 -6.64
CA GLU A 1144 -23.56 -16.05 -7.22
C GLU A 1144 -23.73 -16.04 -8.74
N ARG A 1145 -23.93 -14.86 -9.36
CA ARG A 1145 -24.07 -14.72 -10.81
C ARG A 1145 -22.70 -14.62 -11.46
N PHE A 1146 -22.33 -15.62 -12.26
CA PHE A 1146 -21.12 -15.62 -13.08
C PHE A 1146 -21.46 -15.76 -14.56
N ALA A 1147 -20.75 -15.02 -15.39
CA ALA A 1147 -20.92 -15.05 -16.84
C ALA A 1147 -19.58 -15.19 -17.57
N GLY A 1148 -19.58 -15.93 -18.68
CA GLY A 1148 -18.49 -15.99 -19.64
C GLY A 1148 -18.81 -15.14 -20.88
N LEU A 1149 -17.80 -14.53 -21.49
CA LEU A 1149 -17.92 -13.73 -22.71
C LEU A 1149 -16.80 -14.08 -23.70
N SER A 1150 -17.15 -14.47 -24.93
CA SER A 1150 -16.20 -14.88 -25.96
C SER A 1150 -16.12 -13.89 -27.13
N GLY A 1151 -14.90 -13.69 -27.65
CA GLY A 1151 -14.65 -12.98 -28.90
C GLY A 1151 -13.52 -13.63 -29.68
N PHE A 1152 -13.82 -14.10 -30.89
CA PHE A 1152 -12.87 -14.81 -31.74
C PHE A 1152 -12.61 -13.99 -33.00
N GLY A 1153 -11.41 -13.44 -33.11
CA GLY A 1153 -11.00 -12.54 -34.16
C GLY A 1153 -10.70 -13.27 -35.46
N PHE A 1154 -11.08 -12.63 -36.57
CA PHE A 1154 -10.62 -13.02 -37.89
C PHE A 1154 -9.08 -13.01 -37.91
N GLY A 1155 -8.45 -14.11 -38.34
CA GLY A 1155 -7.00 -14.32 -38.24
C GLY A 1155 -6.54 -15.14 -37.02
N GLY A 1156 -7.47 -15.57 -36.15
CA GLY A 1156 -7.21 -16.58 -35.12
C GLY A 1156 -6.82 -16.04 -33.74
N SER A 1157 -7.10 -14.76 -33.44
CA SER A 1157 -6.91 -14.17 -32.11
C SER A 1157 -8.14 -14.37 -31.25
N ASN A 1158 -8.05 -15.19 -30.20
CA ASN A 1158 -9.20 -15.54 -29.37
C ASN A 1158 -9.10 -14.89 -27.99
N PHE A 1159 -10.20 -14.34 -27.48
CA PHE A 1159 -10.30 -13.81 -26.12
C PHE A 1159 -11.55 -14.34 -25.42
N HIS A 1160 -11.41 -14.67 -24.13
CA HIS A 1160 -12.52 -15.00 -23.25
C HIS A 1160 -12.41 -14.18 -21.95
N ALA A 1161 -13.53 -13.62 -21.49
CA ALA A 1161 -13.63 -12.88 -20.24
C ALA A 1161 -14.59 -13.59 -19.27
N VAL A 1162 -14.28 -13.52 -17.98
CA VAL A 1162 -15.13 -14.03 -16.90
C VAL A 1162 -15.57 -12.85 -16.04
N LEU A 1163 -16.88 -12.71 -15.86
CA LEU A 1163 -17.52 -11.65 -15.09
C LEU A 1163 -18.31 -12.21 -13.90
N ALA A 1164 -18.40 -11.43 -12.83
CA ALA A 1164 -19.19 -11.71 -11.65
C ALA A 1164 -20.14 -10.55 -11.34
N GLY A 1165 -21.30 -10.86 -10.75
CA GLY A 1165 -22.17 -9.86 -10.14
C GLY A 1165 -21.55 -9.26 -8.88
N TYR A 1166 -21.94 -8.03 -8.55
CA TYR A 1166 -21.46 -7.31 -7.38
C TYR A 1166 -22.55 -7.30 -6.28
N ASP A 1167 -22.20 -7.71 -5.07
CA ASP A 1167 -23.12 -7.84 -3.92
C ASP A 1167 -22.88 -6.80 -2.81
N GLY A 1168 -21.90 -5.89 -2.99
CA GLY A 1168 -21.64 -4.80 -2.05
C GLY A 1168 -22.62 -3.62 -2.13
N ALA A 1169 -23.63 -3.69 -3.02
CA ALA A 1169 -24.70 -2.72 -3.14
C ALA A 1169 -26.08 -3.42 -3.24
N PRO A 1170 -27.18 -2.74 -2.85
CA PRO A 1170 -28.53 -3.27 -3.08
C PRO A 1170 -28.77 -3.55 -4.57
N GLU A 1171 -29.51 -4.62 -4.86
CA GLU A 1171 -29.97 -4.87 -6.22
C GLU A 1171 -30.79 -3.68 -6.75
N PRO A 1172 -30.69 -3.37 -8.05
CA PRO A 1172 -31.52 -2.33 -8.64
C PRO A 1172 -33.00 -2.68 -8.49
N VAL A 1173 -33.79 -1.71 -8.02
CA VAL A 1173 -35.24 -1.87 -7.79
C VAL A 1173 -36.00 -2.21 -9.08
N SER A 1174 -35.43 -1.85 -10.24
CA SER A 1174 -35.97 -2.14 -11.57
C SER A 1174 -34.89 -2.69 -12.49
N GLY A 1175 -35.23 -3.71 -13.28
CA GLY A 1175 -34.36 -4.25 -14.32
C GLY A 1175 -34.37 -3.47 -15.64
N LEU A 1176 -35.22 -2.45 -15.78
CA LEU A 1176 -35.31 -1.61 -16.98
C LEU A 1176 -35.41 -0.12 -16.61
N ALA A 1177 -34.70 0.70 -17.36
CA ALA A 1177 -34.71 2.16 -17.24
C ALA A 1177 -35.64 2.82 -18.29
N ALA A 1178 -35.94 2.11 -19.39
CA ALA A 1178 -36.88 2.50 -20.44
C ALA A 1178 -38.03 1.48 -20.56
N TRP A 1179 -39.23 1.90 -20.16
CA TRP A 1179 -40.45 1.08 -20.20
C TRP A 1179 -41.28 1.37 -21.46
N PRO A 1180 -42.10 0.42 -21.94
CA PRO A 1180 -43.03 0.68 -23.04
C PRO A 1180 -44.17 1.64 -22.64
N ALA A 1181 -44.40 1.84 -21.34
CA ALA A 1181 -45.35 2.79 -20.77
C ALA A 1181 -44.94 3.21 -19.35
N GLU A 1182 -45.37 4.40 -18.92
CA GLU A 1182 -45.16 4.94 -17.56
C GLU A 1182 -46.51 5.21 -16.88
N LEU A 1183 -46.60 5.03 -15.55
CA LEU A 1183 -47.81 5.33 -14.78
C LEU A 1183 -47.82 6.79 -14.32
N LEU A 1184 -48.73 7.60 -14.88
CA LEU A 1184 -48.90 9.01 -14.51
C LEU A 1184 -50.10 9.17 -13.56
N LEU A 1185 -49.86 9.56 -12.32
CA LEU A 1185 -50.91 9.79 -11.32
C LEU A 1185 -51.21 11.28 -11.21
N VAL A 1186 -52.42 11.71 -11.57
CA VAL A 1186 -52.83 13.12 -11.50
C VAL A 1186 -53.91 13.30 -10.44
N ARG A 1187 -53.72 14.28 -9.56
CA ARG A 1187 -54.67 14.65 -8.51
C ARG A 1187 -55.14 16.10 -8.70
N GLY A 1188 -56.45 16.32 -8.57
CA GLY A 1188 -57.07 17.64 -8.56
C GLY A 1188 -58.08 17.76 -7.43
N ALA A 1189 -58.34 18.98 -6.96
CA ALA A 1189 -59.41 19.24 -5.98
C ALA A 1189 -60.81 18.97 -6.56
N ASP A 1190 -60.93 19.06 -7.88
CA ASP A 1190 -62.10 18.69 -8.68
C ASP A 1190 -61.67 18.19 -10.07
N ARG A 1191 -62.65 17.92 -10.94
CA ARG A 1191 -62.44 17.36 -12.28
C ARG A 1191 -61.77 18.34 -13.24
N ASP A 1192 -62.02 19.64 -13.11
CA ASP A 1192 -61.43 20.65 -14.00
C ASP A 1192 -59.97 20.91 -13.61
N ALA A 1193 -59.65 20.96 -12.32
CA ALA A 1193 -58.28 21.03 -11.83
C ALA A 1193 -57.43 19.82 -12.28
N ALA A 1194 -58.00 18.60 -12.22
CA ALA A 1194 -57.33 17.41 -12.73
C ALA A 1194 -57.09 17.47 -14.25
N ARG A 1195 -58.04 18.03 -15.02
CA ARG A 1195 -57.91 18.19 -16.46
C ARG A 1195 -56.85 19.24 -16.84
N THR A 1196 -56.79 20.37 -16.14
CA THR A 1196 -55.72 21.35 -16.34
C THR A 1196 -54.34 20.76 -16.05
N ALA A 1197 -54.21 19.92 -15.03
CA ALA A 1197 -52.96 19.22 -14.74
C ALA A 1197 -52.58 18.22 -15.85
N LEU A 1198 -53.56 17.51 -16.43
CA LEU A 1198 -53.35 16.64 -17.59
C LEU A 1198 -52.94 17.42 -18.84
N ASP A 1199 -53.59 18.55 -19.13
CA ASP A 1199 -53.24 19.39 -20.29
C ASP A 1199 -51.82 19.96 -20.17
N ARG A 1200 -51.42 20.36 -18.95
CA ARG A 1200 -50.05 20.81 -18.66
C ARG A 1200 -49.03 19.67 -18.80
N LEU A 1201 -49.38 18.47 -18.37
CA LEU A 1201 -48.54 17.29 -18.51
C LEU A 1201 -48.34 16.91 -19.98
N ALA A 1202 -49.40 16.97 -20.80
CA ALA A 1202 -49.32 16.75 -22.24
C ALA A 1202 -48.37 17.75 -22.90
N ALA A 1203 -48.49 19.04 -22.56
CA ALA A 1203 -47.60 20.07 -23.07
C ALA A 1203 -46.13 19.87 -22.65
N LEU A 1204 -45.88 19.35 -21.44
CA LEU A 1204 -44.52 19.02 -20.96
C LEU A 1204 -43.94 17.78 -21.64
N ALA A 1205 -44.78 16.80 -21.99
CA ALA A 1205 -44.36 15.60 -22.71
C ALA A 1205 -43.93 15.91 -24.16
N ASP A 1206 -44.46 16.98 -24.75
CA ASP A 1206 -44.08 17.44 -26.10
C ASP A 1206 -42.76 18.24 -26.12
N VAL A 1207 -42.15 18.53 -24.97
CA VAL A 1207 -40.85 19.23 -24.89
C VAL A 1207 -39.72 18.29 -25.31
N PRO A 1208 -38.85 18.68 -26.28
CA PRO A 1208 -37.71 17.88 -26.67
C PRO A 1208 -36.81 17.52 -25.49
N GLY A 1209 -36.55 16.22 -25.29
CA GLY A 1209 -35.73 15.70 -24.19
C GLY A 1209 -36.47 15.39 -22.88
N ALA A 1210 -37.77 15.64 -22.80
CA ALA A 1210 -38.58 15.23 -21.65
C ALA A 1210 -38.71 13.69 -21.61
N ARG A 1211 -38.32 13.06 -20.49
CA ARG A 1211 -38.51 11.61 -20.28
C ARG A 1211 -39.79 11.36 -19.50
N LEU A 1212 -40.64 10.46 -20.00
CA LEU A 1212 -41.91 10.10 -19.36
C LEU A 1212 -41.73 9.65 -17.90
N ARG A 1213 -40.64 8.95 -17.58
CA ARG A 1213 -40.32 8.52 -16.21
C ARG A 1213 -40.09 9.69 -15.24
N ASP A 1214 -39.48 10.78 -15.72
CA ASP A 1214 -39.21 11.95 -14.88
C ASP A 1214 -40.51 12.72 -14.60
N LEU A 1215 -41.39 12.78 -15.60
CA LEU A 1215 -42.75 13.32 -15.44
C LEU A 1215 -43.58 12.47 -14.47
N ALA A 1216 -43.52 11.14 -14.59
CA ALA A 1216 -44.21 10.20 -13.70
C ALA A 1216 -43.73 10.32 -12.25
N ARG A 1217 -42.41 10.37 -12.03
CA ARG A 1217 -41.82 10.57 -10.70
C ARG A 1217 -42.25 11.90 -10.08
N THR A 1218 -42.15 12.99 -10.85
CA THR A 1218 -42.53 14.33 -10.38
C THR A 1218 -44.00 14.39 -9.94
N LEU A 1219 -44.89 13.64 -10.59
CA LEU A 1219 -46.30 13.55 -10.22
C LEU A 1219 -46.58 12.64 -9.02
N ALA A 1220 -45.71 11.66 -8.76
CA ALA A 1220 -45.86 10.72 -7.66
C ALA A 1220 -45.29 11.25 -6.33
N GLU A 1221 -44.37 12.22 -6.38
CA GLU A 1221 -43.83 12.87 -5.18
C GLU A 1221 -44.90 13.78 -4.52
N PRO A 1222 -45.20 13.59 -3.22
CA PRO A 1222 -46.12 14.47 -2.51
C PRO A 1222 -45.49 15.86 -2.35
N ASN A 1223 -46.16 16.89 -2.89
CA ASN A 1223 -45.86 18.30 -2.59
C ASN A 1223 -45.93 18.61 -1.09
#